data_AF-A0A7Y6DG57-F1
#
_entry.id   AF-A0A7Y6DG57-F1
#
_cell.length_a   1.000
_cell.length_b   1.000
_cell.length_c   1.000
_cell.angle_alpha   90.00
_cell.angle_beta   90.00
_cell.angle_gamma   90.00
#
_symmetry.space_group_name_H-M   'P 1'
#
loop_
_entity.id
_entity.type
_entity.pdbx_description
1 polymer ?
#
loop_
_entity_poly.entity_id
_entity_poly.type
_entity_poly.pdbx_seq_one_letter_code
_entity_poly.pdbx_strand_id
1 'polypeptide(L)'
;MSLPLLAEIPAILQSLVSRAEQSFRAAVALLGDDLELSTWTPERWEEFHRVAAASDFVIEQSLREPSMLLELVRGGELDRSLAAGEMCAQIGAAVQAAESEDELGRVLRRQRTRQQVRIIWRDLNRKADLVQTCRDLSDMADACIDQAYRWLYQRLCQQFGTPTGRRSGAPQHMVILGMGKLGAVELNLSSDIDLIFAYPEGGETVGVKRPLDNQEFFIRVGQRLIKALDLITVDGFVFRVDMRLRPYGSAGALVLSFNALEQYYQDQGRDWERYAMIKARVVAGDQVAGAQLLDMLRPFVYRRYLDFSAIEALRTMKQLIQQEVRRKGMADNIKLGSGGIREVEFIAQAFQLIHGGRDLSLQQRPLLKVLGTLEGQGYLPAKVIDELRQGYEFLRYTEHAIQAIADRQTQMLPDSPQDQARIAFMLGFADWPAFHEQLMYWRGRVAWHFGQVIADPDEEEGSESEVVVGGEWLPLWEDSQDEEAACRQLEEGGFVDAPKALKALAVLRTSPQLRAMQRLGRERLDAFIPRLLAQAVEHADPDLVLERVLPLVEAVARRSAYLVLLTENPGALRRLLTLCAASPWIAEQITRFPLLLDELLNEGRLFKPPLAPELAAELRERLTRIPEDDLEQQMEALRHFKLAHRLRVAASEIAGSLPLMKVSDYLTWLAEAILEQVLALAWRQTAAKHGVPSRTDGSLCDPGFIIVGYGKVGGLELGHGSDLDLVFIHDGDPQAETDGAKPIDGAQFFTRLGQRIIHLLTAQTNSGQLYEVDMRLRPSGASGLLVSSLGAFARYQENEAWTWEHQALVRARVLVGSQDVGQAFEKVRAQVLGRKRDLPTLRQEVSEMRAKMRDNLGSKATAAGTAPNAFEATAPFDLKQDAGGIVDIEFMVQYAALAWSEEHPSLARYTDNIRILEGLQEVGLMPPEDATLLREAYKAYRSAAHRQALQKEAGVITGDQFVDERRQVLRIWRELGLS
;
A
#
# COMPACT_ATOMS: atom_id res chain seq x y z
N MET A 1 27.31 7.50 -17.67
CA MET A 1 27.87 7.46 -19.03
C MET A 1 29.10 8.36 -19.07
N SER A 2 30.21 7.91 -19.64
CA SER A 2 31.35 8.79 -19.91
C SER A 2 31.19 9.38 -21.30
N LEU A 3 31.20 10.72 -21.39
CA LEU A 3 31.30 11.38 -22.69
C LEU A 3 32.62 10.97 -23.37
N PRO A 4 32.69 11.01 -24.72
CA PRO A 4 33.94 10.87 -25.44
C PRO A 4 35.03 11.82 -24.92
N LEU A 5 36.28 11.50 -25.25
CA LEU A 5 37.40 12.42 -25.05
C LEU A 5 37.11 13.76 -25.76
N LEU A 6 37.65 14.84 -25.21
CA LEU A 6 37.50 16.18 -25.77
C LEU A 6 37.97 16.18 -27.24
N ALA A 7 37.12 16.66 -28.14
CA ALA A 7 37.43 16.80 -29.55
C ALA A 7 38.39 17.99 -29.78
N GLU A 8 39.10 17.98 -30.91
CA GLU A 8 39.84 19.16 -31.38
C GLU A 8 38.87 20.29 -31.78
N ILE A 9 39.31 21.54 -31.64
CA ILE A 9 38.49 22.71 -32.00
C ILE A 9 38.27 22.73 -33.52
N PRO A 10 37.01 22.60 -34.01
CA PRO A 10 36.71 22.61 -35.43
C PRO A 10 37.17 23.90 -36.12
N ALA A 11 37.60 23.80 -37.38
CA ALA A 11 38.09 24.94 -38.16
C ALA A 11 37.09 26.11 -38.20
N ILE A 12 35.78 25.82 -38.26
CA ILE A 12 34.71 26.82 -38.25
C ILE A 12 34.66 27.66 -36.95
N LEU A 13 35.15 27.11 -35.82
CA LEU A 13 35.14 27.78 -34.52
C LEU A 13 36.46 28.51 -34.19
N GLN A 14 37.56 28.25 -34.91
CA GLN A 14 38.88 28.85 -34.60
C GLN A 14 38.89 30.38 -34.66
N SER A 15 38.06 30.97 -35.54
CA SER A 15 37.93 32.43 -35.64
C SER A 15 37.32 33.06 -34.38
N LEU A 16 36.41 32.35 -33.71
CA LEU A 16 35.80 32.77 -32.44
C LEU A 16 36.83 32.75 -31.32
N VAL A 17 37.60 31.67 -31.24
CA VAL A 17 38.67 31.49 -30.26
C VAL A 17 39.70 32.62 -30.35
N SER A 18 40.21 32.87 -31.57
CA SER A 18 41.22 33.90 -31.80
C SER A 18 40.72 35.28 -31.41
N ARG A 19 39.46 35.59 -31.74
CA ARG A 19 38.82 36.87 -31.38
C ARG A 19 38.62 36.99 -29.87
N ALA A 20 38.11 35.95 -29.22
CA ALA A 20 37.85 35.94 -27.78
C ALA A 20 39.14 36.13 -26.98
N GLU A 21 40.23 35.45 -27.35
CA GLU A 21 41.53 35.63 -26.70
C GLU A 21 42.05 37.06 -26.87
N GLN A 22 42.02 37.60 -28.08
CA GLN A 22 42.49 38.97 -28.34
C GLN A 22 41.68 40.00 -27.54
N SER A 23 40.36 39.87 -27.54
CA SER A 23 39.46 40.75 -26.79
C SER A 23 39.67 40.63 -25.28
N PHE A 24 39.90 39.41 -24.77
CA PHE A 24 40.12 39.19 -23.35
C PHE A 24 41.45 39.77 -22.87
N ARG A 25 42.54 39.56 -23.62
CA ARG A 25 43.84 40.20 -23.35
C ARG A 25 43.71 41.73 -23.32
N ALA A 26 43.00 42.31 -24.29
CA ALA A 26 42.76 43.75 -24.31
C ALA A 26 41.95 44.24 -23.10
N ALA A 27 40.93 43.48 -22.68
CA ALA A 27 40.12 43.82 -21.52
C ALA A 27 40.92 43.76 -20.20
N VAL A 28 41.81 42.77 -20.05
CA VAL A 28 42.70 42.67 -18.87
C VAL A 28 43.75 43.77 -18.86
N ALA A 29 44.31 44.14 -20.02
CA ALA A 29 45.27 45.23 -20.12
C ALA A 29 44.69 46.57 -19.62
N LEU A 30 43.38 46.80 -19.80
CA LEU A 30 42.69 47.98 -19.28
C LEU A 30 42.58 48.01 -17.75
N LEU A 31 42.70 46.86 -17.06
CA LEU A 31 42.73 46.76 -15.60
C LEU A 31 44.12 47.08 -15.01
N GLY A 32 45.17 47.07 -15.83
CA GLY A 32 46.56 47.20 -15.37
C GLY A 32 47.17 45.91 -14.81
N ASP A 33 46.48 44.77 -14.96
CA ASP A 33 46.82 43.46 -14.38
C ASP A 33 47.41 42.47 -15.41
N ASP A 34 48.11 42.95 -16.44
CA ASP A 34 48.73 42.09 -17.48
C ASP A 34 49.70 41.03 -16.93
N LEU A 35 50.26 41.29 -15.74
CA LEU A 35 51.10 40.34 -15.00
C LEU A 35 50.35 39.05 -14.65
N GLU A 36 49.04 39.08 -14.44
CA GLU A 36 48.27 37.88 -14.09
C GLU A 36 48.13 36.91 -15.26
N LEU A 37 47.94 37.41 -16.48
CA LEU A 37 47.88 36.55 -17.68
C LEU A 37 49.22 35.87 -17.96
N SER A 38 50.33 36.45 -17.51
CA SER A 38 51.66 35.83 -17.63
C SER A 38 51.81 34.58 -16.73
N THR A 39 50.94 34.43 -15.72
CA THR A 39 50.91 33.26 -14.83
C THR A 39 50.05 32.11 -15.37
N TRP A 40 49.28 32.34 -16.45
CA TRP A 40 48.46 31.29 -17.06
C TRP A 40 49.33 30.27 -17.80
N THR A 41 49.17 29.00 -17.44
CA THR A 41 49.87 27.90 -18.11
C THR A 41 49.30 27.63 -19.51
N PRO A 42 50.03 26.92 -20.39
CA PRO A 42 49.50 26.49 -21.68
C PRO A 42 48.17 25.74 -21.56
N GLU A 43 48.03 24.87 -20.55
CA GLU A 43 46.82 24.11 -20.29
C GLU A 43 45.63 25.03 -19.95
N ARG A 44 45.85 26.13 -19.21
CA ARG A 44 44.79 27.10 -18.92
C ARG A 44 44.33 27.82 -20.19
N TRP A 45 45.26 28.18 -21.07
CA TRP A 45 44.92 28.77 -22.36
C TRP A 45 44.12 27.81 -23.24
N GLU A 46 44.48 26.52 -23.25
CA GLU A 46 43.67 25.50 -23.93
C GLU A 46 42.25 25.40 -23.35
N GLU A 47 42.10 25.45 -22.02
CA GLU A 47 40.78 25.49 -21.38
C GLU A 47 39.97 26.72 -21.80
N PHE A 48 40.62 27.89 -21.82
CA PHE A 48 40.00 29.13 -22.31
C PHE A 48 39.58 29.00 -23.77
N HIS A 49 40.42 28.42 -24.64
CA HIS A 49 40.11 28.22 -26.05
C HIS A 49 38.92 27.30 -26.26
N ARG A 50 38.82 26.21 -25.48
CA ARG A 50 37.65 25.33 -25.52
C ARG A 50 36.37 26.07 -25.11
N VAL A 51 36.43 26.85 -24.03
CA VAL A 51 35.29 27.66 -23.57
C VAL A 51 34.93 28.73 -24.60
N ALA A 52 35.91 29.38 -25.22
CA ALA A 52 35.71 30.39 -26.25
C ALA A 52 35.08 29.83 -27.54
N ALA A 53 35.41 28.60 -27.90
CA ALA A 53 34.77 27.92 -29.03
C ALA A 53 33.29 27.61 -28.73
N ALA A 54 32.98 27.26 -27.48
CA ALA A 54 31.70 26.68 -27.07
C ALA A 54 30.66 27.66 -26.52
N SER A 55 31.05 28.68 -25.74
CA SER A 55 30.13 29.54 -24.97
C SER A 55 30.37 31.02 -25.20
N ASP A 56 29.45 31.66 -25.92
CA ASP A 56 29.39 33.12 -26.04
C ASP A 56 29.11 33.77 -24.68
N PHE A 57 28.24 33.16 -23.87
CA PHE A 57 27.91 33.67 -22.53
C PHE A 57 29.17 33.84 -21.67
N VAL A 58 30.00 32.80 -21.53
CA VAL A 58 31.18 32.88 -20.66
C VAL A 58 32.14 33.96 -21.16
N ILE A 59 32.35 34.06 -22.47
CA ILE A 59 33.23 35.08 -23.05
C ILE A 59 32.67 36.48 -22.83
N GLU A 60 31.39 36.73 -23.10
CA GLU A 60 30.76 38.03 -22.88
C GLU A 60 30.86 38.48 -21.42
N GLN A 61 30.61 37.57 -20.46
CA GLN A 61 30.74 37.92 -19.03
C GLN A 61 32.19 38.15 -18.62
N SER A 62 33.13 37.37 -19.15
CA SER A 62 34.56 37.54 -18.88
C SER A 62 35.14 38.81 -19.51
N LEU A 63 34.55 39.32 -20.59
CA LEU A 63 34.92 40.62 -21.17
C LEU A 63 34.30 41.78 -20.40
N ARG A 64 33.06 41.61 -19.91
CA ARG A 64 32.35 42.63 -19.13
C ARG A 64 32.98 42.85 -17.76
N GLU A 65 33.42 41.78 -17.10
CA GLU A 65 34.07 41.83 -15.79
C GLU A 65 35.30 40.90 -15.77
N PRO A 66 36.44 41.31 -16.37
CA PRO A 66 37.61 40.43 -16.50
C PRO A 66 38.22 40.03 -15.16
N SER A 67 38.12 40.88 -14.14
CA SER A 67 38.56 40.58 -12.77
C SER A 67 37.85 39.35 -12.19
N MET A 68 36.58 39.11 -12.54
CA MET A 68 35.83 37.95 -12.03
C MET A 68 36.44 36.62 -12.50
N LEU A 69 36.83 36.52 -13.79
CA LEU A 69 37.48 35.31 -14.29
C LEU A 69 38.89 35.14 -13.69
N LEU A 70 39.65 36.24 -13.58
CA LEU A 70 40.97 36.22 -12.95
C LEU A 70 40.92 35.75 -11.49
N GLU A 71 39.94 36.23 -10.72
CA GLU A 71 39.71 35.79 -9.34
C GLU A 71 39.31 34.31 -9.25
N LEU A 72 38.46 33.81 -10.15
CA LEU A 72 38.08 32.39 -10.18
C LEU A 72 39.30 31.49 -10.47
N VAL A 73 40.22 31.94 -11.34
CA VAL A 73 41.49 31.27 -11.60
C VAL A 73 42.40 31.33 -10.37
N ARG A 74 42.60 32.53 -9.80
CA ARG A 74 43.48 32.75 -8.63
C ARG A 74 43.02 31.96 -7.41
N GLY A 75 41.71 31.87 -7.19
CA GLY A 75 41.08 31.10 -6.11
C GLY A 75 41.03 29.58 -6.37
N GLY A 76 41.44 29.12 -7.55
CA GLY A 76 41.37 27.71 -7.96
C GLY A 76 39.94 27.16 -8.08
N GLU A 77 38.93 28.03 -8.11
CA GLU A 77 37.50 27.64 -8.09
C GLU A 77 37.05 26.98 -9.40
N LEU A 78 37.76 27.24 -10.51
CA LEU A 78 37.56 26.55 -11.78
C LEU A 78 38.02 25.09 -11.74
N ASP A 79 38.97 24.74 -10.87
CA ASP A 79 39.61 23.42 -10.89
C ASP A 79 39.03 22.44 -9.88
N ARG A 80 38.32 22.94 -8.84
CA ARG A 80 37.75 22.10 -7.78
C ARG A 80 36.24 22.20 -7.64
N SER A 81 35.67 21.16 -7.04
CA SER A 81 34.33 21.27 -6.45
C SER A 81 34.37 22.23 -5.27
N LEU A 82 33.30 23.02 -5.10
CA LEU A 82 33.08 23.70 -3.83
C LEU A 82 32.62 22.68 -2.78
N ALA A 83 32.98 22.92 -1.53
CA ALA A 83 32.51 22.11 -0.40
C ALA A 83 31.04 22.42 -0.08
N ALA A 84 30.36 21.50 0.60
CA ALA A 84 28.98 21.69 1.02
C ALA A 84 28.85 22.99 1.85
N GLY A 85 27.94 23.88 1.44
CA GLY A 85 27.70 25.17 2.09
C GLY A 85 28.69 26.29 1.73
N GLU A 86 29.80 26.01 1.04
CA GLU A 86 30.79 27.02 0.64
C GLU A 86 30.17 28.07 -0.30
N MET A 87 29.46 27.63 -1.34
CA MET A 87 28.78 28.53 -2.28
C MET A 87 27.73 29.41 -1.57
N CYS A 88 26.96 28.83 -0.64
CA CYS A 88 25.98 29.55 0.16
C CYS A 88 26.64 30.61 1.06
N ALA A 89 27.80 30.30 1.64
CA ALA A 89 28.58 31.25 2.43
C ALA A 89 29.13 32.41 1.58
N GLN A 90 29.66 32.11 0.38
CA GLN A 90 30.14 33.14 -0.56
C GLN A 90 29.01 34.10 -0.96
N ILE A 91 27.85 33.55 -1.37
CA ILE A 91 26.66 34.35 -1.73
C ILE A 91 26.14 35.13 -0.53
N GLY A 92 26.08 34.49 0.64
CA GLY A 92 25.62 35.11 1.89
C GLY A 92 26.48 36.30 2.32
N ALA A 93 27.80 36.18 2.25
CA ALA A 93 28.72 37.28 2.56
C ALA A 93 28.48 38.49 1.64
N ALA A 94 28.27 38.25 0.34
CA ALA A 94 27.96 39.32 -0.61
C ALA A 94 26.58 39.94 -0.34
N VAL A 95 25.56 39.12 -0.09
CA VAL A 95 24.17 39.56 0.17
C VAL A 95 24.08 40.39 1.47
N GLN A 96 24.82 40.02 2.51
CA GLN A 96 24.83 40.77 3.78
C GLN A 96 25.40 42.19 3.64
N ALA A 97 26.28 42.42 2.66
CA ALA A 97 26.81 43.76 2.37
C ALA A 97 25.79 44.68 1.68
N ALA A 98 24.63 44.17 1.25
CA ALA A 98 23.62 44.98 0.58
C ALA A 98 22.85 45.88 1.56
N GLU A 99 22.79 47.18 1.26
CA GLU A 99 22.11 48.18 2.09
C GLU A 99 20.66 48.45 1.65
N SER A 100 20.30 48.06 0.43
CA SER A 100 18.98 48.29 -0.17
C SER A 100 18.49 47.09 -1.01
N GLU A 101 17.19 47.04 -1.34
CA GLU A 101 16.63 45.98 -2.18
C GLU A 101 17.19 45.98 -3.60
N ASP A 102 17.47 47.16 -4.16
CA ASP A 102 18.09 47.28 -5.49
C ASP A 102 19.53 46.76 -5.47
N GLU A 103 20.26 47.02 -4.38
CA GLU A 103 21.59 46.46 -4.18
C GLU A 103 21.58 44.95 -3.95
N LEU A 104 20.62 44.44 -3.17
CA LEU A 104 20.40 43.00 -3.01
C LEU A 104 20.25 42.34 -4.38
N GLY A 105 19.37 42.90 -5.23
CA GLY A 105 19.16 42.39 -6.57
C GLY A 105 20.44 42.42 -7.42
N ARG A 106 21.17 43.53 -7.42
CA ARG A 106 22.44 43.66 -8.16
C ARG A 106 23.48 42.64 -7.70
N VAL A 107 23.65 42.45 -6.39
CA VAL A 107 24.61 41.50 -5.82
C VAL A 107 24.25 40.06 -6.20
N LEU A 108 22.98 39.67 -6.06
CA LEU A 108 22.53 38.32 -6.44
C LEU A 108 22.81 38.01 -7.92
N ARG A 109 22.58 38.98 -8.82
CA ARG A 109 22.87 38.82 -10.26
C ARG A 109 24.35 38.60 -10.52
N ARG A 110 25.23 39.39 -9.90
CA ARG A 110 26.69 39.22 -10.03
C ARG A 110 27.16 37.88 -9.50
N GLN A 111 26.66 37.46 -8.34
CA GLN A 111 27.01 36.16 -7.78
C GLN A 111 26.52 35.00 -8.65
N ARG A 112 25.28 35.07 -9.16
CA ARG A 112 24.77 34.10 -10.12
C ARG A 112 25.63 34.04 -11.37
N THR A 113 26.02 35.18 -11.95
CA THR A 113 26.89 35.22 -13.13
C THR A 113 28.26 34.58 -12.85
N ARG A 114 28.90 34.92 -11.72
CA ARG A 114 30.18 34.32 -11.31
C ARG A 114 30.09 32.80 -11.23
N GLN A 115 29.07 32.28 -10.55
CA GLN A 115 28.89 30.84 -10.38
C GLN A 115 28.49 30.15 -11.69
N GLN A 116 27.64 30.77 -12.52
CA GLN A 116 27.28 30.26 -13.86
C GLN A 116 28.52 30.12 -14.76
N VAL A 117 29.41 31.12 -14.75
CA VAL A 117 30.69 31.07 -15.50
C VAL A 117 31.56 29.93 -14.99
N ARG A 118 31.73 29.79 -13.67
CA ARG A 118 32.48 28.68 -13.06
C ARG A 118 31.91 27.32 -13.47
N ILE A 119 30.59 27.15 -13.40
CA ILE A 119 29.91 25.88 -13.69
C ILE A 119 30.06 25.52 -15.16
N ILE A 120 29.77 26.45 -16.08
CA ILE A 120 29.92 26.21 -17.52
C ILE A 120 31.38 25.91 -17.88
N TRP A 121 32.34 26.65 -17.32
CA TRP A 121 33.77 26.38 -17.53
C TRP A 121 34.14 24.96 -17.14
N ARG A 122 33.69 24.51 -15.97
CA ARG A 122 33.97 23.17 -15.44
C ARG A 122 33.34 22.07 -16.29
N ASP A 123 32.10 22.25 -16.71
CA ASP A 123 31.36 21.29 -17.55
C ASP A 123 32.01 21.12 -18.94
N LEU A 124 32.34 22.25 -19.60
CA LEU A 124 32.99 22.27 -20.91
C LEU A 124 34.40 21.69 -20.90
N ASN A 125 35.12 21.81 -19.77
CA ASN A 125 36.46 21.26 -19.59
C ASN A 125 36.47 19.88 -18.90
N ARG A 126 35.32 19.22 -18.75
CA ARG A 126 35.20 17.88 -18.10
C ARG A 126 35.77 17.81 -16.68
N LYS A 127 35.73 18.92 -15.95
CA LYS A 127 36.15 19.02 -14.55
C LYS A 127 35.02 18.71 -13.55
N ALA A 128 33.80 18.53 -14.05
CA ALA A 128 32.62 18.09 -13.31
C ALA A 128 31.83 17.10 -14.18
N ASP A 129 31.23 16.09 -13.57
CA ASP A 129 30.26 15.23 -14.24
C ASP A 129 28.85 15.84 -14.20
N LEU A 130 27.90 15.25 -14.92
CA LEU A 130 26.51 15.74 -14.96
C LEU A 130 25.90 15.92 -13.57
N VAL A 131 26.10 14.96 -12.66
CA VAL A 131 25.51 14.98 -11.32
C VAL A 131 26.06 16.15 -10.52
N GLN A 132 27.36 16.40 -10.62
CA GLN A 132 28.02 17.52 -9.98
C GLN A 132 27.59 18.86 -10.60
N THR A 133 27.51 18.96 -11.93
CA THR A 133 27.03 20.18 -12.61
C THR A 133 25.59 20.53 -12.20
N CYS A 134 24.69 19.56 -12.19
CA CYS A 134 23.31 19.75 -11.73
C CYS A 134 23.22 20.13 -10.24
N ARG A 135 24.10 19.57 -9.41
CA ARG A 135 24.18 19.92 -7.99
C ARG A 135 24.65 21.35 -7.81
N ASP A 136 25.75 21.76 -8.44
CA ASP A 136 26.28 23.12 -8.33
C ASP A 136 25.23 24.17 -8.78
N LEU A 137 24.44 23.87 -9.83
CA LEU A 137 23.32 24.72 -10.27
C LEU A 137 22.19 24.80 -9.25
N SER A 138 21.85 23.68 -8.63
CA SER A 138 20.80 23.60 -7.62
C SER A 138 21.24 24.29 -6.31
N ASP A 139 22.49 24.11 -5.91
CA ASP A 139 23.09 24.75 -4.73
C ASP A 139 23.18 26.27 -4.92
N MET A 140 23.48 26.74 -6.13
CA MET A 140 23.42 28.16 -6.49
C MET A 140 22.00 28.73 -6.34
N ALA A 141 21.00 27.99 -6.83
CA ALA A 141 19.60 28.40 -6.70
C ALA A 141 19.16 28.45 -5.23
N ASP A 142 19.40 27.37 -4.47
CA ASP A 142 19.10 27.29 -3.04
C ASP A 142 19.74 28.45 -2.27
N ALA A 143 21.03 28.71 -2.50
CA ALA A 143 21.76 29.80 -1.85
C ALA A 143 21.17 31.18 -2.18
N CYS A 144 20.90 31.45 -3.46
CA CYS A 144 20.29 32.72 -3.87
C CYS A 144 18.90 32.93 -3.24
N ILE A 145 18.06 31.90 -3.22
CA ILE A 145 16.71 31.96 -2.64
C ILE A 145 16.80 32.18 -1.13
N ASP A 146 17.60 31.38 -0.41
CA ASP A 146 17.67 31.40 1.04
C ASP A 146 18.30 32.69 1.58
N GLN A 147 19.41 33.15 0.97
CA GLN A 147 20.05 34.39 1.41
C GLN A 147 19.18 35.62 1.10
N ALA A 148 18.50 35.66 -0.04
CA ALA A 148 17.54 36.72 -0.36
C ALA A 148 16.35 36.72 0.61
N TYR A 149 15.78 35.54 0.90
CA TYR A 149 14.69 35.40 1.86
C TYR A 149 15.09 35.90 3.25
N ARG A 150 16.25 35.46 3.79
CA ARG A 150 16.72 35.88 5.12
C ARG A 150 16.89 37.39 5.22
N TRP A 151 17.52 38.00 4.20
CA TRP A 151 17.73 39.44 4.15
C TRP A 151 16.39 40.21 4.12
N LEU A 152 15.44 39.76 3.28
CA LEU A 152 14.12 40.38 3.16
C LEU A 152 13.27 40.21 4.41
N TYR A 153 13.24 39.01 4.99
CA TYR A 153 12.46 38.71 6.20
C TYR A 153 12.87 39.59 7.37
N GLN A 154 14.18 39.75 7.60
CA GLN A 154 14.69 40.58 8.70
C GLN A 154 14.23 42.04 8.58
N ARG A 155 14.32 42.63 7.39
CA ARG A 155 13.91 44.02 7.15
C ARG A 155 12.40 44.21 7.17
N LEU A 156 11.65 43.24 6.64
CA LEU A 156 10.19 43.28 6.70
C LEU A 156 9.67 43.13 8.13
N CYS A 157 10.35 42.34 8.99
CA CYS A 157 10.04 42.30 10.42
C CYS A 157 10.28 43.65 11.10
N GLN A 158 11.35 44.37 10.75
CA GLN A 158 11.59 45.72 11.28
C GLN A 158 10.51 46.71 10.83
N GLN A 159 10.00 46.56 9.61
CA GLN A 159 8.99 47.45 9.04
C GLN A 159 7.56 47.15 9.52
N PHE A 160 7.19 45.88 9.62
CA PHE A 160 5.80 45.43 9.81
C PHE A 160 5.58 44.57 11.06
N GLY A 161 6.61 44.39 11.89
CA GLY A 161 6.57 43.51 13.05
C GLY A 161 6.85 42.05 12.70
N THR A 162 7.09 41.24 13.73
CA THR A 162 7.44 39.83 13.57
C THR A 162 6.17 38.97 13.49
N PRO A 163 5.94 38.21 12.40
CA PRO A 163 4.77 37.34 12.29
C PRO A 163 4.82 36.28 13.40
N THR A 164 3.75 36.18 14.19
CA THR A 164 3.71 35.30 15.38
C THR A 164 2.48 34.40 15.31
N GLY A 165 2.63 33.11 15.62
CA GLY A 165 1.54 32.12 15.53
C GLY A 165 0.50 32.33 16.61
N ARG A 166 -0.79 32.23 16.26
CA ARG A 166 -1.91 32.50 17.18
C ARG A 166 -1.99 31.52 18.36
N ARG A 167 -1.74 30.23 18.09
CA ARG A 167 -1.80 29.14 19.07
C ARG A 167 -0.44 28.91 19.71
N SER A 168 0.64 28.94 18.92
CA SER A 168 1.99 28.67 19.42
C SER A 168 2.60 29.85 20.17
N GLY A 169 2.23 31.09 19.83
CA GLY A 169 2.91 32.29 20.34
C GLY A 169 4.37 32.43 19.87
N ALA A 170 4.80 31.60 18.91
CA ALA A 170 6.18 31.58 18.41
C ALA A 170 6.32 32.38 17.10
N PRO A 171 7.48 32.99 16.83
CA PRO A 171 7.79 33.58 15.53
C PRO A 171 7.58 32.58 14.39
N GLN A 172 6.91 33.01 13.33
CA GLN A 172 6.65 32.21 12.14
C GLN A 172 7.67 32.54 11.06
N HIS A 173 8.10 31.51 10.34
CA HIS A 173 8.98 31.61 9.19
C HIS A 173 8.31 31.04 7.94
N MET A 174 8.71 31.52 6.77
CA MET A 174 8.24 31.01 5.50
C MET A 174 9.01 29.72 5.20
N VAL A 175 8.32 28.75 4.61
CA VAL A 175 8.87 27.55 4.01
C VAL A 175 8.79 27.72 2.51
N ILE A 176 9.91 27.53 1.82
CA ILE A 176 9.99 27.61 0.37
C ILE A 176 10.30 26.22 -0.15
N LEU A 177 9.35 25.65 -0.90
CA LEU A 177 9.51 24.37 -1.57
C LEU A 177 9.97 24.61 -3.01
N GLY A 178 11.09 23.99 -3.38
CA GLY A 178 11.51 23.83 -4.77
C GLY A 178 10.85 22.60 -5.37
N MET A 179 10.31 22.77 -6.57
CA MET A 179 9.60 21.75 -7.33
C MET A 179 10.44 21.29 -8.52
N GLY A 180 9.96 20.27 -9.23
CA GLY A 180 10.58 19.82 -10.49
C GLY A 180 12.08 19.54 -10.35
N LYS A 181 12.88 20.12 -11.26
CA LYS A 181 14.34 19.91 -11.28
C LYS A 181 15.06 20.47 -10.05
N LEU A 182 14.64 21.64 -9.55
CA LEU A 182 15.23 22.25 -8.36
C LEU A 182 15.03 21.36 -7.13
N GLY A 183 13.80 20.87 -6.95
CA GLY A 183 13.47 19.99 -5.85
C GLY A 183 14.21 18.64 -5.93
N ALA A 184 14.47 18.17 -7.14
CA ALA A 184 15.24 16.96 -7.42
C ALA A 184 16.76 17.10 -7.25
N VAL A 185 17.29 18.33 -7.14
CA VAL A 185 18.74 18.62 -7.26
C VAL A 185 19.28 18.24 -8.67
N GLU A 186 18.47 18.51 -9.69
CA GLU A 186 18.72 18.15 -11.10
C GLU A 186 18.57 19.37 -12.02
N LEU A 187 18.81 20.56 -11.50
CA LEU A 187 18.68 21.81 -12.26
C LEU A 187 19.63 21.82 -13.47
N ASN A 188 19.17 22.35 -14.61
CA ASN A 188 19.99 22.50 -15.82
C ASN A 188 20.44 23.95 -16.00
N LEU A 189 21.43 24.19 -16.86
CA LEU A 189 22.14 25.48 -16.95
C LEU A 189 21.21 26.70 -17.04
N SER A 190 20.13 26.61 -17.83
CA SER A 190 19.14 27.67 -17.99
C SER A 190 17.72 27.12 -17.79
N SER A 191 17.33 26.97 -16.52
CA SER A 191 15.99 26.56 -16.07
C SER A 191 15.29 27.64 -15.25
N ASP A 192 13.97 27.62 -15.32
CA ASP A 192 13.12 28.29 -14.34
C ASP A 192 13.22 27.57 -12.99
N ILE A 193 12.97 28.31 -11.91
CA ILE A 193 12.80 27.74 -10.57
C ILE A 193 11.31 27.70 -10.21
N ASP A 194 10.77 26.49 -10.14
CA ASP A 194 9.40 26.24 -9.74
C ASP A 194 9.29 26.24 -8.21
N LEU A 195 8.51 27.17 -7.63
CA LEU A 195 8.43 27.36 -6.18
C LEU A 195 6.99 27.30 -5.64
N ILE A 196 6.86 26.81 -4.40
CA ILE A 196 5.65 26.93 -3.59
C ILE A 196 6.03 27.54 -2.24
N PHE A 197 5.29 28.57 -1.80
CA PHE A 197 5.51 29.23 -0.52
C PHE A 197 4.44 28.81 0.49
N ALA A 198 4.89 28.45 1.69
CA ALA A 198 4.04 28.04 2.80
C ALA A 198 4.49 28.68 4.12
N TYR A 199 3.63 28.64 5.14
CA TYR A 199 4.01 28.97 6.52
C TYR A 199 3.23 28.11 7.52
N PRO A 200 3.76 27.84 8.73
CA PRO A 200 3.17 26.85 9.61
C PRO A 200 1.79 27.26 10.13
N GLU A 201 1.68 28.46 10.70
CA GLU A 201 0.50 28.85 11.46
C GLU A 201 -0.01 30.28 11.16
N GLY A 202 -1.34 30.43 11.09
CA GLY A 202 -2.00 31.74 11.09
C GLY A 202 -1.78 32.53 12.37
N GLY A 203 -1.96 33.85 12.29
CA GLY A 203 -1.67 34.77 13.39
C GLY A 203 -1.45 36.18 12.87
N GLU A 204 -0.81 37.01 13.67
CA GLU A 204 -0.58 38.42 13.35
C GLU A 204 0.86 38.84 13.68
N THR A 205 1.32 39.93 13.05
CA THR A 205 2.63 40.50 13.36
C THR A 205 2.63 41.23 14.72
N VAL A 206 3.71 41.07 15.48
CA VAL A 206 3.88 41.66 16.82
C VAL A 206 5.05 42.65 16.81
N GLY A 207 4.98 43.67 17.69
CA GLY A 207 6.05 44.67 17.84
C GLY A 207 5.86 45.95 17.03
N VAL A 208 4.70 46.14 16.40
CA VAL A 208 4.32 47.36 15.67
C VAL A 208 2.93 47.86 16.07
N LYS A 209 2.65 49.14 15.78
CA LYS A 209 1.36 49.77 16.12
C LYS A 209 0.17 49.19 15.34
N ARG A 210 0.39 48.76 14.09
CA ARG A 210 -0.65 48.19 13.22
C ARG A 210 -0.21 46.79 12.80
N PRO A 211 -0.73 45.73 13.45
CA PRO A 211 -0.40 44.36 13.07
C PRO A 211 -0.94 44.04 11.68
N LEU A 212 -0.25 43.13 10.98
CA LEU A 212 -0.71 42.52 9.73
C LEU A 212 -1.08 41.06 10.01
N ASP A 213 -2.03 40.53 9.24
CA ASP A 213 -2.24 39.08 9.20
C ASP A 213 -0.97 38.39 8.65
N ASN A 214 -0.62 37.23 9.22
CA ASN A 214 0.58 36.49 8.82
C ASN A 214 0.57 36.16 7.31
N GLN A 215 -0.58 35.83 6.72
CA GLN A 215 -0.69 35.58 5.29
C GLN A 215 -0.34 36.84 4.49
N GLU A 216 -0.85 38.00 4.90
CA GLU A 216 -0.54 39.28 4.25
C GLU A 216 0.96 39.60 4.36
N PHE A 217 1.56 39.39 5.54
CA PHE A 217 3.00 39.57 5.75
C PHE A 217 3.81 38.69 4.79
N PHE A 218 3.52 37.38 4.73
CA PHE A 218 4.28 36.46 3.88
C PHE A 218 4.01 36.66 2.38
N ILE A 219 2.82 37.09 1.97
CA ILE A 219 2.56 37.51 0.57
C ILE A 219 3.50 38.64 0.18
N ARG A 220 3.70 39.64 1.04
CA ARG A 220 4.64 40.75 0.78
C ARG A 220 6.08 40.27 0.71
N VAL A 221 6.51 39.37 1.62
CA VAL A 221 7.84 38.74 1.57
C VAL A 221 8.03 38.00 0.24
N GLY A 222 7.08 37.15 -0.14
CA GLY A 222 7.11 36.37 -1.38
C GLY A 222 7.19 37.25 -2.63
N GLN A 223 6.40 38.34 -2.69
CA GLN A 223 6.46 39.29 -3.81
C GLN A 223 7.82 39.98 -3.94
N ARG A 224 8.43 40.41 -2.82
CA ARG A 224 9.76 41.03 -2.84
C ARG A 224 10.86 40.02 -3.20
N LEU A 225 10.73 38.78 -2.74
CA LEU A 225 11.65 37.69 -3.08
C LEU A 225 11.61 37.39 -4.58
N ILE A 226 10.41 37.22 -5.16
CA ILE A 226 10.23 37.01 -6.60
C ILE A 226 10.85 38.19 -7.38
N LYS A 227 10.56 39.43 -6.98
CA LYS A 227 11.14 40.61 -7.63
C LYS A 227 12.68 40.62 -7.60
N ALA A 228 13.29 40.24 -6.48
CA ALA A 228 14.75 40.21 -6.35
C ALA A 228 15.39 39.20 -7.33
N LEU A 229 14.74 38.04 -7.52
CA LEU A 229 15.23 36.93 -8.33
C LEU A 229 14.92 37.08 -9.84
N ASP A 230 13.69 37.45 -10.18
CA ASP A 230 13.11 37.36 -11.54
C ASP A 230 13.35 38.60 -12.41
N LEU A 231 13.42 39.79 -11.80
CA LEU A 231 13.47 41.05 -12.55
C LEU A 231 14.70 41.09 -13.51
N ILE A 232 14.51 41.49 -14.76
CA ILE A 232 15.63 41.65 -15.69
C ILE A 232 16.17 43.09 -15.55
N THR A 233 17.45 43.24 -15.23
CA THR A 233 18.15 44.53 -15.15
C THR A 233 19.34 44.56 -16.11
N VAL A 234 20.10 45.66 -16.12
CA VAL A 234 21.38 45.74 -16.87
C VAL A 234 22.39 44.68 -16.44
N ASP A 235 22.30 44.19 -15.20
CA ASP A 235 23.13 43.12 -14.66
C ASP A 235 22.55 41.72 -14.94
N GLY A 236 21.46 41.62 -15.72
CA GLY A 236 20.77 40.39 -16.06
C GLY A 236 19.66 40.01 -15.07
N PHE A 237 19.50 38.72 -14.81
CA PHE A 237 18.52 38.16 -13.87
C PHE A 237 19.20 37.09 -12.99
N VAL A 238 18.57 36.72 -11.88
CA VAL A 238 19.08 35.63 -11.02
C VAL A 238 18.49 34.31 -11.51
N PHE A 239 17.17 34.16 -11.41
CA PHE A 239 16.42 33.02 -11.91
C PHE A 239 15.02 33.47 -12.30
N ARG A 240 14.46 32.85 -13.35
CA ARG A 240 13.06 33.01 -13.69
C ARG A 240 12.22 32.22 -12.71
N VAL A 241 11.24 32.85 -12.07
CA VAL A 241 10.46 32.20 -11.01
C VAL A 241 9.09 31.78 -11.51
N ASP A 242 8.78 30.49 -11.41
CA ASP A 242 7.45 29.95 -11.74
C ASP A 242 6.70 29.55 -10.46
N MET A 243 5.53 30.16 -10.26
CA MET A 243 4.65 29.90 -9.12
C MET A 243 3.39 29.10 -9.50
N ARG A 244 3.28 28.59 -10.73
CA ARG A 244 2.04 27.98 -11.27
C ARG A 244 1.68 26.63 -10.65
N LEU A 245 2.65 25.93 -10.04
CA LEU A 245 2.43 24.65 -9.36
C LEU A 245 1.81 24.78 -7.96
N ARG A 246 1.64 26.00 -7.45
CA ARG A 246 0.97 26.23 -6.15
C ARG A 246 -0.52 25.89 -6.24
N PRO A 247 -1.19 25.58 -5.11
CA PRO A 247 -2.63 25.33 -5.09
C PRO A 247 -3.46 26.41 -5.78
N TYR A 248 -4.46 25.98 -6.55
CA TYR A 248 -5.31 26.83 -7.40
C TYR A 248 -4.54 27.58 -8.53
N GLY A 249 -3.27 27.23 -8.77
CA GLY A 249 -2.42 27.82 -9.80
C GLY A 249 -2.34 29.34 -9.71
N SER A 250 -2.38 30.01 -10.86
CA SER A 250 -2.27 31.48 -10.97
C SER A 250 -3.35 32.25 -10.19
N ALA A 251 -4.53 31.64 -9.99
CA ALA A 251 -5.66 32.25 -9.29
C ALA A 251 -5.58 32.10 -7.76
N GLY A 252 -4.72 31.21 -7.26
CA GLY A 252 -4.52 30.98 -5.84
C GLY A 252 -3.68 32.05 -5.15
N ALA A 253 -3.82 32.12 -3.82
CA ALA A 253 -2.95 32.92 -2.97
C ALA A 253 -1.47 32.55 -3.20
N LEU A 254 -0.58 33.54 -3.11
CA LEU A 254 0.85 33.32 -3.32
C LEU A 254 1.48 32.45 -2.22
N VAL A 255 0.97 32.58 -1.00
CA VAL A 255 1.45 31.86 0.19
C VAL A 255 0.26 31.30 0.96
N LEU A 256 0.36 30.04 1.40
CA LEU A 256 -0.67 29.34 2.15
C LEU A 256 -0.17 28.84 3.50
N SER A 257 -1.06 28.76 4.49
CA SER A 257 -0.75 28.07 5.75
C SER A 257 -0.69 26.56 5.54
N PHE A 258 -0.02 25.83 6.45
CA PHE A 258 0.04 24.35 6.36
C PHE A 258 -1.36 23.73 6.36
N ASN A 259 -2.26 24.19 7.24
CA ASN A 259 -3.64 23.70 7.27
C ASN A 259 -4.38 23.92 5.94
N ALA A 260 -4.16 25.07 5.28
CA ALA A 260 -4.81 25.36 3.99
C ALA A 260 -4.22 24.49 2.86
N LEU A 261 -2.92 24.21 2.90
CA LEU A 261 -2.25 23.30 1.96
C LEU A 261 -2.72 21.85 2.14
N GLU A 262 -2.77 21.37 3.38
CA GLU A 262 -3.25 20.03 3.72
C GLU A 262 -4.69 19.84 3.22
N GLN A 263 -5.58 20.77 3.58
CA GLN A 263 -6.98 20.72 3.17
C GLN A 263 -7.12 20.71 1.64
N TYR A 264 -6.34 21.53 0.93
CA TYR A 264 -6.38 21.56 -0.53
C TYR A 264 -5.99 20.21 -1.15
N TYR A 265 -4.84 19.65 -0.75
CA TYR A 265 -4.36 18.40 -1.34
C TYR A 265 -5.23 17.19 -0.94
N GLN A 266 -5.83 17.22 0.25
CA GLN A 266 -6.77 16.19 0.70
C GLN A 266 -8.10 16.23 -0.07
N ASP A 267 -8.68 17.42 -0.25
CA ASP A 267 -10.04 17.57 -0.80
C ASP A 267 -10.06 17.69 -2.33
N GLN A 268 -9.05 18.33 -2.92
CA GLN A 268 -9.05 18.78 -4.32
C GLN A 268 -7.82 18.33 -5.13
N GLY A 269 -6.83 17.71 -4.47
CA GLY A 269 -5.56 17.36 -5.09
C GLY A 269 -5.68 16.36 -6.23
N ARG A 270 -5.17 16.75 -7.41
CA ARG A 270 -5.24 16.01 -8.67
C ARG A 270 -4.04 15.08 -8.86
N ASP A 271 -4.17 14.10 -9.75
CA ASP A 271 -3.11 13.11 -9.97
C ASP A 271 -1.82 13.67 -10.56
N TRP A 272 -1.92 14.66 -11.43
CA TRP A 272 -0.73 15.35 -11.94
C TRP A 272 -0.03 16.18 -10.84
N GLU A 273 -0.75 16.63 -9.81
CA GLU A 273 -0.14 17.32 -8.66
C GLU A 273 0.63 16.33 -7.79
N ARG A 274 0.15 15.09 -7.65
CA ARG A 274 0.94 14.00 -7.04
C ARG A 274 2.26 13.80 -7.78
N TYR A 275 2.19 13.73 -9.11
CA TYR A 275 3.35 13.61 -9.98
C TYR A 275 4.36 14.76 -9.76
N ALA A 276 3.88 16.00 -9.66
CA ALA A 276 4.74 17.17 -9.38
C ALA A 276 5.35 17.14 -7.96
N MET A 277 4.54 16.76 -6.96
CA MET A 277 4.93 16.76 -5.55
C MET A 277 5.98 15.70 -5.20
N ILE A 278 6.19 14.66 -6.02
CA ILE A 278 7.31 13.71 -5.87
C ILE A 278 8.65 14.43 -5.70
N LYS A 279 8.85 15.50 -6.47
CA LYS A 279 10.12 16.24 -6.47
C LYS A 279 10.17 17.34 -5.41
N ALA A 280 9.10 17.61 -4.66
CA ALA A 280 9.05 18.72 -3.70
C ALA A 280 10.12 18.60 -2.60
N ARG A 281 10.94 19.63 -2.44
CA ARG A 281 12.01 19.71 -1.43
C ARG A 281 12.04 21.10 -0.81
N VAL A 282 12.32 21.21 0.48
CA VAL A 282 12.57 22.51 1.11
C VAL A 282 13.91 23.06 0.59
N VAL A 283 13.87 24.24 -0.04
CA VAL A 283 15.06 24.88 -0.63
C VAL A 283 15.53 26.08 0.17
N ALA A 284 14.62 26.73 0.91
CA ALA A 284 14.92 27.92 1.68
C ALA A 284 13.91 28.12 2.81
N GLY A 285 14.28 28.94 3.79
CA GLY A 285 13.46 29.21 4.96
C GLY A 285 13.54 28.12 6.01
N ASP A 286 12.44 27.87 6.74
CA ASP A 286 12.43 26.95 7.88
C ASP A 286 12.47 25.47 7.42
N GLN A 287 13.64 24.86 7.55
CA GLN A 287 13.89 23.47 7.15
C GLN A 287 13.13 22.47 8.04
N VAL A 288 12.97 22.77 9.33
CA VAL A 288 12.32 21.87 10.28
C VAL A 288 10.82 21.86 10.04
N ALA A 289 10.22 23.04 9.94
CA ALA A 289 8.79 23.16 9.62
C ALA A 289 8.49 22.63 8.21
N GLY A 290 9.39 22.84 7.25
CA GLY A 290 9.22 22.30 5.90
C GLY A 290 9.27 20.77 5.84
N ALA A 291 10.10 20.12 6.65
CA ALA A 291 10.09 18.66 6.79
C ALA A 291 8.75 18.15 7.33
N GLN A 292 8.17 18.83 8.32
CA GLN A 292 6.85 18.51 8.86
C GLN A 292 5.74 18.65 7.80
N LEU A 293 5.79 19.70 6.98
CA LEU A 293 4.85 19.89 5.86
C LEU A 293 4.97 18.75 4.84
N LEU A 294 6.18 18.36 4.45
CA LEU A 294 6.36 17.28 3.48
C LEU A 294 5.92 15.92 4.04
N ASP A 295 6.09 15.67 5.35
CA ASP A 295 5.59 14.48 6.01
C ASP A 295 4.06 14.45 6.06
N MET A 296 3.43 15.59 6.34
CA MET A 296 1.98 15.77 6.29
C MET A 296 1.42 15.51 4.88
N LEU A 297 2.10 15.96 3.84
CA LEU A 297 1.67 15.77 2.43
C LEU A 297 2.08 14.41 1.84
N ARG A 298 2.92 13.63 2.54
CA ARG A 298 3.40 12.33 2.06
C ARG A 298 2.28 11.35 1.66
N PRO A 299 1.18 11.20 2.44
CA PRO A 299 0.08 10.30 2.07
C PRO A 299 -0.66 10.72 0.80
N PHE A 300 -0.67 12.02 0.47
CA PHE A 300 -1.25 12.52 -0.78
C PHE A 300 -0.43 12.08 -2.00
N VAL A 301 0.90 12.19 -1.90
CA VAL A 301 1.85 11.86 -2.98
C VAL A 301 1.94 10.34 -3.18
N TYR A 302 2.15 9.59 -2.11
CA TYR A 302 2.43 8.16 -2.14
C TYR A 302 1.27 7.35 -1.53
N ARG A 303 0.34 6.93 -2.38
CA ARG A 303 -0.85 6.16 -1.96
C ARG A 303 -0.44 4.78 -1.41
N ARG A 304 -0.86 4.46 -0.18
CA ARG A 304 -0.61 3.13 0.43
C ARG A 304 -1.34 1.99 -0.31
N TYR A 305 -2.52 2.29 -0.84
CA TYR A 305 -3.31 1.39 -1.68
C TYR A 305 -3.32 1.96 -3.10
N LEU A 306 -2.66 1.24 -4.00
CA LEU A 306 -2.80 1.53 -5.42
C LEU A 306 -4.10 0.90 -5.87
N ASP A 307 -5.00 1.75 -6.33
CA ASP A 307 -6.26 1.36 -6.90
C ASP A 307 -6.15 1.55 -8.42
N PHE A 308 -6.96 0.85 -9.20
CA PHE A 308 -6.89 0.94 -10.66
C PHE A 308 -7.18 2.36 -11.19
N SER A 309 -7.79 3.22 -10.35
CA SER A 309 -7.92 4.65 -10.65
C SER A 309 -6.57 5.37 -10.80
N ALA A 310 -5.57 4.99 -10.01
CA ALA A 310 -4.22 5.55 -10.09
C ALA A 310 -3.50 5.12 -11.38
N ILE A 311 -3.70 3.87 -11.80
CA ILE A 311 -3.13 3.34 -13.06
C ILE A 311 -3.74 4.08 -14.25
N GLU A 312 -5.06 4.28 -14.25
CA GLU A 312 -5.75 5.02 -15.30
C GLU A 312 -5.31 6.49 -15.37
N ALA A 313 -5.07 7.12 -14.21
CA ALA A 313 -4.51 8.46 -14.18
C ALA A 313 -3.10 8.54 -14.79
N LEU A 314 -2.28 7.50 -14.59
CA LEU A 314 -0.97 7.38 -15.24
C LEU A 314 -1.11 7.20 -16.76
N ARG A 315 -2.05 6.36 -17.23
CA ARG A 315 -2.34 6.24 -18.68
C ARG A 315 -2.79 7.57 -19.29
N THR A 316 -3.70 8.28 -18.62
CA THR A 316 -4.13 9.61 -19.06
C THR A 316 -2.94 10.58 -19.17
N MET A 317 -2.03 10.58 -18.18
CA MET A 317 -0.81 11.39 -18.23
C MET A 317 0.13 10.96 -19.37
N LYS A 318 0.29 9.66 -19.62
CA LYS A 318 1.07 9.10 -20.74
C LYS A 318 0.51 9.59 -22.07
N GLN A 319 -0.81 9.51 -22.27
CA GLN A 319 -1.48 9.96 -23.50
C GLN A 319 -1.30 11.47 -23.72
N LEU A 320 -1.38 12.29 -22.67
CA LEU A 320 -1.13 13.73 -22.78
C LEU A 320 0.31 14.04 -23.25
N ILE A 321 1.29 13.28 -22.77
CA ILE A 321 2.69 13.38 -23.23
C ILE A 321 2.78 13.00 -24.71
N GLN A 322 2.19 11.88 -25.12
CA GLN A 322 2.20 11.44 -26.53
C GLN A 322 1.50 12.44 -27.47
N GLN A 323 0.39 13.04 -27.04
CA GLN A 323 -0.32 14.07 -27.82
C GLN A 323 0.53 15.33 -27.99
N GLU A 324 1.29 15.72 -26.96
CA GLU A 324 2.21 16.86 -27.03
C GLU A 324 3.36 16.60 -28.02
N VAL A 325 3.92 15.39 -28.02
CA VAL A 325 4.95 14.94 -28.98
C VAL A 325 4.48 15.06 -30.43
N ARG A 326 3.19 14.78 -30.71
CA ARG A 326 2.61 14.85 -32.07
C ARG A 326 2.41 16.28 -32.60
N ARG A 327 2.62 17.32 -31.79
CA ARG A 327 2.50 18.72 -32.24
C ARG A 327 3.63 19.08 -33.20
N LYS A 328 3.31 19.88 -34.23
CA LYS A 328 4.29 20.35 -35.22
C LYS A 328 5.46 21.06 -34.53
N GLY A 329 6.70 20.74 -34.93
CA GLY A 329 7.92 21.36 -34.41
C GLY A 329 8.52 20.73 -33.15
N MET A 330 7.94 19.64 -32.62
CA MET A 330 8.49 18.96 -31.42
C MET A 330 9.57 17.92 -31.72
N ALA A 331 9.79 17.57 -33.00
CA ALA A 331 10.80 16.58 -33.39
C ALA A 331 12.21 16.98 -32.93
N ASP A 332 12.55 18.27 -33.06
CA ASP A 332 13.87 18.81 -32.69
C ASP A 332 13.96 19.25 -31.23
N ASN A 333 12.92 19.02 -30.43
CA ASN A 333 12.93 19.32 -29.00
C ASN A 333 13.46 18.11 -28.20
N ILE A 334 14.59 18.26 -27.51
CA ILE A 334 15.21 17.15 -26.78
C ILE A 334 14.45 16.74 -25.50
N LYS A 335 13.58 17.62 -24.98
CA LYS A 335 12.80 17.36 -23.76
C LYS A 335 11.42 16.82 -24.07
N LEU A 336 10.72 17.46 -25.02
CA LEU A 336 9.32 17.20 -25.36
C LEU A 336 9.12 16.35 -26.62
N GLY A 337 10.15 16.15 -27.43
CA GLY A 337 10.09 15.26 -28.57
C GLY A 337 10.06 13.79 -28.15
N SER A 338 9.68 12.91 -29.09
CA SER A 338 9.66 11.46 -28.85
C SER A 338 11.03 10.97 -28.38
N GLY A 339 11.05 10.12 -27.34
CA GLY A 339 12.28 9.64 -26.73
C GLY A 339 13.04 10.70 -25.91
N GLY A 340 12.38 11.82 -25.58
CA GLY A 340 13.00 12.94 -24.89
C GLY A 340 13.11 12.76 -23.38
N ILE A 341 13.72 13.74 -22.71
CA ILE A 341 13.99 13.71 -21.27
C ILE A 341 12.71 13.47 -20.44
N ARG A 342 11.59 14.07 -20.86
CA ARG A 342 10.31 13.95 -20.14
C ARG A 342 9.77 12.51 -20.12
N GLU A 343 10.02 11.73 -21.16
CA GLU A 343 9.59 10.33 -21.21
C GLU A 343 10.37 9.49 -20.19
N VAL A 344 11.68 9.71 -20.03
CA VAL A 344 12.48 9.07 -18.97
C VAL A 344 11.97 9.47 -17.57
N GLU A 345 11.74 10.77 -17.36
CA GLU A 345 11.19 11.28 -16.10
C GLU A 345 9.84 10.62 -15.77
N PHE A 346 8.96 10.49 -16.76
CA PHE A 346 7.68 9.84 -16.62
C PHE A 346 7.82 8.37 -16.23
N ILE A 347 8.68 7.60 -16.90
CA ILE A 347 8.91 6.18 -16.57
C ILE A 347 9.29 6.04 -15.09
N ALA A 348 10.33 6.75 -14.64
CA ALA A 348 10.79 6.65 -13.26
C ALA A 348 9.69 7.06 -12.25
N GLN A 349 9.03 8.21 -12.48
CA GLN A 349 8.01 8.73 -11.56
C GLN A 349 6.72 7.89 -11.57
N ALA A 350 6.38 7.22 -12.67
CA ALA A 350 5.26 6.29 -12.73
C ALA A 350 5.47 5.14 -11.74
N PHE A 351 6.66 4.53 -11.70
CA PHE A 351 6.98 3.51 -10.70
C PHE A 351 6.97 4.06 -9.27
N GLN A 352 7.39 5.32 -9.06
CA GLN A 352 7.28 5.96 -7.74
C GLN A 352 5.83 6.15 -7.29
N LEU A 353 4.92 6.50 -8.19
CA LEU A 353 3.49 6.62 -7.88
C LEU A 353 2.83 5.25 -7.64
N ILE A 354 3.25 4.23 -8.39
CA ILE A 354 2.71 2.86 -8.28
C ILE A 354 3.17 2.18 -6.98
N HIS A 355 4.46 2.27 -6.66
CA HIS A 355 5.07 1.47 -5.59
C HIS A 355 5.53 2.27 -4.37
N GLY A 356 5.72 3.59 -4.50
CA GLY A 356 6.31 4.43 -3.45
C GLY A 356 5.51 4.50 -2.15
N GLY A 357 4.20 4.17 -2.17
CA GLY A 357 3.40 4.06 -0.94
C GLY A 357 3.65 2.80 -0.11
N ARG A 358 4.26 1.76 -0.71
CA ARG A 358 4.62 0.49 -0.07
C ARG A 358 6.13 0.33 0.10
N ASP A 359 6.90 0.86 -0.84
CA ASP A 359 8.36 0.90 -0.81
C ASP A 359 8.87 2.33 -0.63
N LEU A 360 9.33 2.62 0.60
CA LEU A 360 9.84 3.94 0.96
C LEU A 360 11.14 4.31 0.20
N SER A 361 11.89 3.33 -0.31
CA SER A 361 13.13 3.59 -1.06
C SER A 361 12.87 4.30 -2.39
N LEU A 362 11.65 4.19 -2.92
CA LEU A 362 11.19 4.90 -4.12
C LEU A 362 10.69 6.32 -3.83
N GLN A 363 10.71 6.81 -2.59
CA GLN A 363 10.30 8.18 -2.25
C GLN A 363 11.44 9.21 -2.38
N GLN A 364 12.57 8.81 -2.97
CA GLN A 364 13.68 9.70 -3.26
C GLN A 364 13.43 10.56 -4.51
N ARG A 365 14.10 11.72 -4.58
CA ARG A 365 13.82 12.74 -5.61
C ARG A 365 14.72 12.63 -6.85
N PRO A 366 16.04 12.45 -6.75
CA PRO A 366 16.91 12.43 -7.94
C PRO A 366 16.62 11.21 -8.82
N LEU A 367 16.35 11.44 -10.10
CA LEU A 367 15.98 10.43 -11.10
C LEU A 367 17.02 9.32 -11.22
N LEU A 368 18.31 9.66 -11.28
CA LEU A 368 19.36 8.65 -11.41
C LEU A 368 19.43 7.71 -10.19
N LYS A 369 19.10 8.22 -8.99
CA LYS A 369 18.97 7.38 -7.80
C LYS A 369 17.73 6.50 -7.87
N VAL A 370 16.59 7.05 -8.31
CA VAL A 370 15.34 6.29 -8.53
C VAL A 370 15.59 5.13 -9.49
N LEU A 371 16.24 5.36 -10.63
CA LEU A 371 16.60 4.30 -11.57
C LEU A 371 17.48 3.22 -10.92
N GLY A 372 18.46 3.60 -10.09
CA GLY A 372 19.27 2.64 -9.33
C GLY A 372 18.47 1.82 -8.32
N THR A 373 17.45 2.40 -7.69
CA THR A 373 16.54 1.67 -6.80
C THR A 373 15.60 0.74 -7.57
N LEU A 374 15.11 1.15 -8.74
CA LEU A 374 14.29 0.28 -9.59
C LEU A 374 15.07 -0.97 -10.04
N GLU A 375 16.36 -0.82 -10.32
CA GLU A 375 17.28 -1.93 -10.58
C GLU A 375 17.48 -2.81 -9.34
N GLY A 376 17.87 -2.21 -8.21
CA GLY A 376 18.23 -2.95 -6.99
C GLY A 376 17.08 -3.72 -6.34
N GLN A 377 15.83 -3.30 -6.57
CA GLN A 377 14.62 -3.96 -6.07
C GLN A 377 13.95 -4.87 -7.12
N GLY A 378 14.50 -4.96 -8.34
CA GLY A 378 13.98 -5.83 -9.39
C GLY A 378 12.67 -5.36 -10.04
N TYR A 379 12.35 -4.06 -9.96
CA TYR A 379 11.18 -3.48 -10.64
C TYR A 379 11.35 -3.41 -12.15
N LEU A 380 12.58 -3.18 -12.62
CA LEU A 380 12.94 -3.17 -14.04
C LEU A 380 14.24 -3.97 -14.26
N PRO A 381 14.38 -4.65 -15.42
CA PRO A 381 15.61 -5.36 -15.75
C PRO A 381 16.81 -4.41 -15.82
N ALA A 382 17.99 -4.86 -15.35
CA ALA A 382 19.22 -4.06 -15.36
C ALA A 382 19.54 -3.44 -16.74
N LYS A 383 19.36 -4.21 -17.82
CA LYS A 383 19.54 -3.71 -19.20
C LYS A 383 18.63 -2.53 -19.55
N VAL A 384 17.37 -2.55 -19.10
CA VAL A 384 16.42 -1.44 -19.32
C VAL A 384 16.89 -0.20 -18.56
N ILE A 385 17.31 -0.39 -17.31
CA ILE A 385 17.83 0.70 -16.47
C ILE A 385 19.09 1.32 -17.07
N ASP A 386 20.03 0.51 -17.56
CA ASP A 386 21.25 1.00 -18.18
C ASP A 386 20.98 1.84 -19.42
N GLU A 387 20.02 1.43 -20.25
CA GLU A 387 19.63 2.19 -21.44
C GLU A 387 18.91 3.50 -21.08
N LEU A 388 18.00 3.49 -20.10
CA LEU A 388 17.32 4.70 -19.61
C LEU A 388 18.31 5.68 -18.97
N ARG A 389 19.26 5.16 -18.18
CA ARG A 389 20.32 5.93 -17.52
C ARG A 389 21.21 6.62 -18.56
N GLN A 390 21.76 5.86 -19.50
CA GLN A 390 22.65 6.40 -20.53
C GLN A 390 21.92 7.37 -21.47
N GLY A 391 20.69 7.03 -21.88
CA GLY A 391 19.85 7.91 -22.69
C GLY A 391 19.54 9.23 -21.99
N TYR A 392 19.16 9.20 -20.71
CA TYR A 392 18.92 10.39 -19.90
C TYR A 392 20.16 11.28 -19.76
N GLU A 393 21.31 10.67 -19.42
CA GLU A 393 22.57 11.41 -19.29
C GLU A 393 22.95 12.08 -20.61
N PHE A 394 22.85 11.37 -21.74
CA PHE A 394 23.16 11.91 -23.06
C PHE A 394 22.24 13.09 -23.43
N LEU A 395 20.94 12.95 -23.19
CA LEU A 395 19.95 14.01 -23.45
C LEU A 395 20.19 15.23 -22.55
N ARG A 396 20.56 15.03 -21.28
CA ARG A 396 20.91 16.12 -20.35
C ARG A 396 22.20 16.84 -20.73
N TYR A 397 23.25 16.13 -21.13
CA TYR A 397 24.46 16.76 -21.66
C TYR A 397 24.16 17.55 -22.94
N THR A 398 23.28 17.04 -23.79
CA THR A 398 22.81 17.78 -24.98
C THR A 398 22.04 19.04 -24.59
N GLU A 399 21.16 18.97 -23.58
CA GLU A 399 20.45 20.13 -23.03
C GLU A 399 21.42 21.18 -22.51
N HIS A 400 22.43 20.76 -21.75
CA HIS A 400 23.46 21.65 -21.24
C HIS A 400 24.26 22.30 -22.38
N ALA A 401 24.68 21.52 -23.38
CA ALA A 401 25.41 22.04 -24.54
C ALA A 401 24.62 23.14 -25.27
N ILE A 402 23.32 22.92 -25.52
CA ILE A 402 22.44 23.91 -26.15
C ILE A 402 22.36 25.20 -25.32
N GLN A 403 22.18 25.05 -23.99
CA GLN A 403 21.98 26.18 -23.09
C GLN A 403 23.29 26.95 -22.81
N ALA A 404 24.43 26.26 -22.76
CA ALA A 404 25.74 26.83 -22.45
C ALA A 404 26.22 27.87 -23.47
N ILE A 405 25.75 27.78 -24.73
CA ILE A 405 26.16 28.70 -25.80
C ILE A 405 25.90 30.15 -25.38
N ALA A 406 24.69 30.45 -24.90
CA ALA A 406 24.25 31.82 -24.66
C ALA A 406 23.42 32.00 -23.38
N ASP A 407 23.43 31.01 -22.47
CA ASP A 407 22.60 30.99 -21.25
C ASP A 407 21.10 31.18 -21.54
N ARG A 408 20.63 30.53 -22.61
CA ARG A 408 19.24 30.62 -23.07
C ARG A 408 18.45 29.39 -22.67
N GLN A 409 17.23 29.61 -22.20
CA GLN A 409 16.26 28.55 -21.94
C GLN A 409 15.68 28.04 -23.27
N THR A 410 16.43 27.17 -23.92
CA THR A 410 16.01 26.46 -25.13
C THR A 410 16.31 24.97 -24.98
N GLN A 411 15.43 24.16 -25.55
CA GLN A 411 15.60 22.71 -25.72
C GLN A 411 15.50 22.31 -27.19
N MET A 412 15.56 23.29 -28.09
CA MET A 412 15.53 23.06 -29.54
C MET A 412 16.96 22.86 -30.05
N LEU A 413 17.16 21.87 -30.91
CA LEU A 413 18.40 21.72 -31.66
C LEU A 413 18.63 22.97 -32.55
N PRO A 414 19.89 23.40 -32.74
CA PRO A 414 20.18 24.57 -33.55
C PRO A 414 20.13 24.28 -35.05
N ASP A 415 19.75 25.30 -35.82
CA ASP A 415 19.75 25.26 -37.28
C ASP A 415 21.06 25.79 -37.88
N SER A 416 21.85 26.56 -37.11
CA SER A 416 23.06 27.21 -37.62
C SER A 416 24.23 26.22 -37.68
N PRO A 417 25.00 26.15 -38.80
CA PRO A 417 26.16 25.27 -38.90
C PRO A 417 27.21 25.51 -37.81
N GLN A 418 27.33 26.76 -37.34
CA GLN A 418 28.24 27.14 -36.27
C GLN A 418 27.82 26.52 -34.92
N ASP A 419 26.54 26.64 -34.54
CA ASP A 419 26.05 26.09 -33.26
C ASP A 419 25.93 24.57 -33.30
N GLN A 420 25.64 23.98 -34.46
CA GLN A 420 25.73 22.53 -34.67
C GLN A 420 27.16 22.03 -34.43
N ALA A 421 28.17 22.72 -34.98
CA ALA A 421 29.59 22.41 -34.72
C ALA A 421 29.95 22.59 -33.24
N ARG A 422 29.42 23.62 -32.56
CA ARG A 422 29.60 23.81 -31.12
C ARG A 422 29.07 22.65 -30.29
N ILE A 423 27.84 22.18 -30.56
CA ILE A 423 27.24 21.07 -29.81
C ILE A 423 28.03 19.78 -30.02
N ALA A 424 28.36 19.44 -31.27
CA ALA A 424 29.17 18.27 -31.57
C ALA A 424 30.52 18.32 -30.82
N PHE A 425 31.21 19.47 -30.90
CA PHE A 425 32.47 19.71 -30.18
C PHE A 425 32.34 19.59 -28.66
N MET A 426 31.33 20.25 -28.06
CA MET A 426 31.08 20.22 -26.62
C MET A 426 30.81 18.82 -26.08
N LEU A 427 30.27 17.93 -26.91
CA LEU A 427 29.96 16.55 -26.56
C LEU A 427 31.04 15.54 -26.99
N GLY A 428 32.12 16.00 -27.64
CA GLY A 428 33.26 15.17 -28.03
C GLY A 428 33.05 14.40 -29.34
N PHE A 429 32.14 14.83 -30.20
CA PHE A 429 31.92 14.26 -31.54
C PHE A 429 32.75 14.99 -32.60
N ALA A 430 33.12 14.25 -33.65
CA ALA A 430 33.88 14.80 -34.77
C ALA A 430 33.08 15.82 -35.59
N ASP A 431 31.78 15.57 -35.77
CA ASP A 431 30.87 16.42 -36.53
C ASP A 431 29.41 16.28 -36.07
N TRP A 432 28.54 17.12 -36.64
CA TRP A 432 27.11 17.12 -36.35
C TRP A 432 26.40 15.81 -36.74
N PRO A 433 26.62 15.22 -37.94
CA PRO A 433 26.03 13.93 -38.29
C PRO A 433 26.31 12.82 -37.27
N ALA A 434 27.55 12.66 -36.81
CA ALA A 434 27.92 11.65 -35.82
C ALA A 434 27.21 11.85 -34.47
N PHE A 435 27.13 13.10 -34.00
CA PHE A 435 26.36 13.44 -32.81
C PHE A 435 24.86 13.12 -32.99
N HIS A 436 24.29 13.52 -34.13
CA HIS A 436 22.86 13.39 -34.40
C HIS A 436 22.42 11.92 -34.51
N GLU A 437 23.24 11.06 -35.12
CA GLU A 437 23.00 9.61 -35.14
C GLU A 437 22.92 9.03 -33.72
N GLN A 438 23.87 9.40 -32.85
CA GLN A 438 23.88 8.95 -31.46
C GLN A 438 22.67 9.48 -30.66
N LEU A 439 22.25 10.72 -30.92
CA LEU A 439 21.03 11.30 -30.35
C LEU A 439 19.79 10.49 -30.74
N MET A 440 19.64 10.16 -32.02
CA MET A 440 18.49 9.39 -32.50
C MET A 440 18.49 7.95 -31.98
N TYR A 441 19.66 7.33 -31.83
CA TYR A 441 19.78 6.04 -31.17
C TYR A 441 19.18 6.06 -29.76
N TRP A 442 19.60 7.00 -28.91
CA TRP A 442 19.11 7.08 -27.52
C TRP A 442 17.63 7.42 -27.45
N ARG A 443 17.15 8.35 -28.29
CA ARG A 443 15.73 8.68 -28.37
C ARG A 443 14.89 7.47 -28.79
N GLY A 444 15.36 6.67 -29.75
CA GLY A 444 14.70 5.43 -30.16
C GLY A 444 14.56 4.42 -29.01
N ARG A 445 15.61 4.25 -28.19
CA ARG A 445 15.56 3.37 -27.00
C ARG A 445 14.59 3.88 -25.94
N VAL A 446 14.62 5.18 -25.62
CA VAL A 446 13.72 5.79 -24.64
C VAL A 446 12.26 5.68 -25.10
N ALA A 447 11.97 6.02 -26.36
CA ALA A 447 10.63 5.94 -26.92
C ALA A 447 10.06 4.51 -26.87
N TRP A 448 10.92 3.51 -27.13
CA TRP A 448 10.53 2.10 -27.01
C TRP A 448 10.14 1.74 -25.57
N HIS A 449 10.99 2.07 -24.58
CA HIS A 449 10.69 1.81 -23.16
C HIS A 449 9.44 2.55 -22.68
N PHE A 450 9.26 3.80 -23.12
CA PHE A 450 8.08 4.60 -22.78
C PHE A 450 6.79 3.96 -23.32
N GLY A 451 6.83 3.36 -24.51
CA GLY A 451 5.72 2.59 -25.08
C GLY A 451 5.31 1.43 -24.18
N GLN A 452 6.28 0.68 -23.63
CA GLN A 452 6.05 -0.52 -22.81
C GLN A 452 5.55 -0.23 -21.39
N VAL A 453 5.78 0.98 -20.86
CA VAL A 453 5.41 1.32 -19.49
C VAL A 453 3.92 1.66 -19.39
N ILE A 454 3.19 0.90 -18.56
CA ILE A 454 1.74 1.04 -18.37
C ILE A 454 1.03 0.96 -19.72
N ALA A 455 1.22 -0.15 -20.42
CA ALA A 455 0.51 -0.46 -21.65
C ALA A 455 -0.99 -0.62 -21.38
N ASP A 456 -1.80 -0.27 -22.37
CA ASP A 456 -3.22 -0.57 -22.38
C ASP A 456 -3.37 -2.08 -22.66
N PRO A 457 -4.12 -2.88 -21.88
CA PRO A 457 -4.39 -4.27 -22.22
C PRO A 457 -5.05 -4.42 -23.60
N ASP A 458 -5.76 -3.38 -24.07
CA ASP A 458 -6.35 -3.33 -25.41
C ASP A 458 -5.29 -3.02 -26.51
N GLU A 459 -4.07 -2.57 -26.16
CA GLU A 459 -2.98 -2.35 -27.14
C GLU A 459 -2.16 -3.64 -27.44
N GLU A 460 -2.33 -4.72 -26.67
CA GLU A 460 -1.58 -5.99 -26.87
C GLU A 460 -2.17 -6.89 -27.99
N GLU A 461 -3.36 -6.59 -28.52
CA GLU A 461 -3.91 -7.25 -29.71
C GLU A 461 -3.89 -6.31 -30.93
N GLY A 462 -3.16 -6.70 -31.97
CA GLY A 462 -2.77 -5.81 -33.06
C GLY A 462 -3.92 -5.21 -33.88
N SER A 463 -3.97 -3.88 -33.92
CA SER A 463 -4.32 -3.02 -35.06
C SER A 463 -5.36 -3.50 -36.11
N GLU A 464 -6.51 -4.04 -35.71
CA GLU A 464 -7.70 -4.12 -36.56
C GLU A 464 -8.94 -3.77 -35.73
N SER A 465 -9.49 -2.57 -35.96
CA SER A 465 -10.83 -2.07 -35.57
C SER A 465 -11.56 -2.88 -34.48
N GLU A 466 -11.22 -2.66 -33.21
CA GLU A 466 -11.76 -3.46 -32.11
C GLU A 466 -13.24 -3.20 -31.84
N VAL A 467 -13.98 -4.30 -31.72
CA VAL A 467 -15.33 -4.35 -31.16
C VAL A 467 -15.20 -4.25 -29.65
N VAL A 468 -15.72 -3.19 -29.04
CA VAL A 468 -15.78 -3.03 -27.58
C VAL A 468 -16.51 -4.25 -26.99
N VAL A 469 -15.83 -5.05 -26.16
CA VAL A 469 -16.41 -6.23 -25.52
C VAL A 469 -17.66 -5.85 -24.73
N GLY A 470 -18.81 -6.43 -25.10
CA GLY A 470 -20.11 -6.14 -24.48
C GLY A 470 -20.77 -4.84 -24.97
N GLY A 471 -20.23 -4.15 -25.98
CA GLY A 471 -20.77 -2.89 -26.49
C GLY A 471 -22.23 -2.99 -26.97
N GLU A 472 -22.68 -4.18 -27.37
CA GLU A 472 -24.07 -4.47 -27.69
C GLU A 472 -25.03 -4.23 -26.52
N TRP A 473 -24.58 -4.32 -25.27
CA TRP A 473 -25.38 -4.08 -24.06
C TRP A 473 -25.47 -2.60 -23.67
N LEU A 474 -24.69 -1.72 -24.30
CA LEU A 474 -24.65 -0.30 -23.96
C LEU A 474 -26.01 0.41 -24.16
N PRO A 475 -26.74 0.22 -25.27
CA PRO A 475 -28.07 0.81 -25.45
C PRO A 475 -29.08 0.42 -24.37
N LEU A 476 -28.97 -0.82 -23.86
CA LEU A 476 -29.79 -1.31 -22.75
C LEU A 476 -29.47 -0.58 -21.45
N TRP A 477 -28.18 -0.43 -21.14
CA TRP A 477 -27.74 0.26 -19.93
C TRP A 477 -28.07 1.77 -19.95
N GLU A 478 -27.89 2.43 -21.09
CA GLU A 478 -28.15 3.86 -21.28
C GLU A 478 -29.64 4.23 -21.32
N ASP A 479 -30.54 3.25 -21.29
CA ASP A 479 -31.99 3.47 -21.47
C ASP A 479 -32.36 4.02 -22.85
N SER A 480 -31.55 3.73 -23.87
CA SER A 480 -31.74 4.34 -25.20
C SER A 480 -32.66 3.54 -26.12
N GLN A 481 -33.31 2.49 -25.61
CA GLN A 481 -34.24 1.62 -26.33
C GLN A 481 -35.54 1.40 -25.54
N ASP A 482 -36.61 1.02 -26.23
CA ASP A 482 -37.90 0.73 -25.58
C ASP A 482 -37.87 -0.57 -24.77
N GLU A 483 -38.84 -0.71 -23.84
CA GLU A 483 -38.90 -1.84 -22.90
C GLU A 483 -39.05 -3.19 -23.62
N GLU A 484 -39.78 -3.25 -24.75
CA GLU A 484 -39.95 -4.46 -25.54
C GLU A 484 -38.66 -4.88 -26.26
N ALA A 485 -37.86 -3.93 -26.75
CA ALA A 485 -36.55 -4.20 -27.34
C ALA A 485 -35.53 -4.63 -26.28
N ALA A 486 -35.49 -3.97 -25.13
CA ALA A 486 -34.60 -4.31 -24.03
C ALA A 486 -34.90 -5.72 -23.46
N CYS A 487 -36.17 -6.07 -23.29
CA CYS A 487 -36.56 -7.42 -22.86
C CYS A 487 -36.17 -8.49 -23.89
N ARG A 488 -36.39 -8.24 -25.18
CA ARG A 488 -35.95 -9.17 -26.24
C ARG A 488 -34.45 -9.38 -26.25
N GLN A 489 -33.66 -8.32 -26.08
CA GLN A 489 -32.20 -8.44 -26.02
C GLN A 489 -31.74 -9.30 -24.82
N LEU A 490 -32.39 -9.16 -23.66
CA LEU A 490 -32.11 -9.99 -22.48
C LEU A 490 -32.52 -11.45 -22.71
N GLU A 491 -33.68 -11.71 -23.33
CA GLU A 491 -34.14 -13.06 -23.70
C GLU A 491 -33.18 -13.73 -24.71
N GLU A 492 -32.77 -13.01 -25.75
CA GLU A 492 -31.79 -13.48 -26.74
C GLU A 492 -30.41 -13.75 -26.13
N GLY A 493 -30.05 -12.99 -25.09
CA GLY A 493 -28.85 -13.22 -24.29
C GLY A 493 -28.97 -14.38 -23.28
N GLY A 494 -30.15 -14.96 -23.06
CA GLY A 494 -30.33 -16.13 -22.19
C GLY A 494 -30.90 -15.85 -20.79
N PHE A 495 -31.40 -14.65 -20.52
CA PHE A 495 -32.18 -14.40 -19.30
C PHE A 495 -33.58 -15.04 -19.41
N VAL A 496 -34.00 -15.72 -18.33
CA VAL A 496 -35.30 -16.40 -18.25
C VAL A 496 -36.41 -15.42 -17.86
N ASP A 497 -36.14 -14.46 -16.97
CA ASP A 497 -37.09 -13.42 -16.53
C ASP A 497 -36.55 -12.02 -16.91
N ALA A 498 -36.53 -11.75 -18.22
CA ALA A 498 -36.06 -10.49 -18.78
C ALA A 498 -36.72 -9.23 -18.16
N PRO A 499 -38.05 -9.18 -17.89
CA PRO A 499 -38.67 -8.05 -17.21
C PRO A 499 -38.11 -7.81 -15.79
N LYS A 500 -37.83 -8.88 -15.03
CA LYS A 500 -37.21 -8.76 -13.70
C LYS A 500 -35.77 -8.26 -13.81
N ALA A 501 -34.98 -8.77 -14.75
CA ALA A 501 -33.59 -8.34 -14.98
C ALA A 501 -33.51 -6.86 -15.39
N LEU A 502 -34.36 -6.42 -16.33
CA LEU A 502 -34.43 -5.03 -16.78
C LEU A 502 -34.81 -4.09 -15.62
N LYS A 503 -35.79 -4.49 -14.80
CA LYS A 503 -36.18 -3.74 -13.60
C LYS A 503 -35.02 -3.62 -12.60
N ALA A 504 -34.23 -4.67 -12.40
CA ALA A 504 -33.08 -4.64 -11.49
C ALA A 504 -32.00 -3.65 -11.98
N LEU A 505 -31.71 -3.62 -13.28
CA LEU A 505 -30.79 -2.65 -13.88
C LEU A 505 -31.29 -1.21 -13.76
N ALA A 506 -32.60 -0.97 -13.97
CA ALA A 506 -33.21 0.34 -13.78
C ALA A 506 -33.17 0.81 -12.31
N VAL A 507 -33.39 -0.10 -11.36
CA VAL A 507 -33.25 0.17 -9.91
C VAL A 507 -31.81 0.55 -9.57
N LEU A 508 -30.82 -0.20 -10.07
CA LEU A 508 -29.41 0.14 -9.87
C LEU A 508 -29.12 1.55 -10.41
N ARG A 509 -29.48 1.81 -11.68
CA ARG A 509 -29.24 3.10 -12.36
C ARG A 509 -29.83 4.30 -11.60
N THR A 510 -30.96 4.11 -10.92
CA THR A 510 -31.66 5.17 -10.16
C THR A 510 -31.34 5.19 -8.66
N SER A 511 -30.46 4.31 -8.17
CA SER A 511 -30.06 4.28 -6.76
C SER A 511 -29.45 5.62 -6.29
N PRO A 512 -29.66 6.04 -5.03
CA PRO A 512 -29.07 7.27 -4.50
C PRO A 512 -27.54 7.30 -4.60
N GLN A 513 -26.89 6.15 -4.44
CA GLN A 513 -25.44 5.97 -4.48
C GLN A 513 -24.89 6.25 -5.88
N LEU A 514 -25.57 5.77 -6.92
CA LEU A 514 -25.17 6.02 -8.31
C LEU A 514 -25.55 7.43 -8.78
N ARG A 515 -26.67 7.99 -8.29
CA ARG A 515 -27.03 9.39 -8.58
C ARG A 515 -26.08 10.41 -7.96
N ALA A 516 -25.51 10.11 -6.80
CA ALA A 516 -24.50 10.94 -6.14
C ALA A 516 -23.09 10.74 -6.70
N MET A 517 -22.91 9.85 -7.68
CA MET A 517 -21.61 9.51 -8.23
C MET A 517 -21.04 10.68 -9.05
N GLN A 518 -19.76 10.95 -8.86
CA GLN A 518 -19.05 11.94 -9.67
C GLN A 518 -18.85 11.42 -11.10
N ARG A 519 -18.67 12.35 -12.05
CA ARG A 519 -18.52 12.06 -13.49
C ARG A 519 -17.57 10.89 -13.78
N LEU A 520 -16.37 10.89 -13.21
CA LEU A 520 -15.38 9.82 -13.43
C LEU A 520 -15.85 8.44 -12.95
N GLY A 521 -16.55 8.38 -11.82
CA GLY A 521 -17.15 7.13 -11.34
C GLY A 521 -18.22 6.63 -12.30
N ARG A 522 -19.01 7.56 -12.87
CA ARG A 522 -20.08 7.23 -13.81
C ARG A 522 -19.53 6.67 -15.11
N GLU A 523 -18.51 7.31 -15.69
CA GLU A 523 -17.80 6.83 -16.88
C GLU A 523 -17.27 5.40 -16.67
N ARG A 524 -16.70 5.09 -15.50
CA ARG A 524 -16.22 3.75 -15.16
C ARG A 524 -17.34 2.71 -15.04
N LEU A 525 -18.47 3.11 -14.48
CA LEU A 525 -19.64 2.25 -14.36
C LEU A 525 -20.24 1.95 -15.74
N ASP A 526 -20.37 2.97 -16.59
CA ASP A 526 -20.92 2.85 -17.94
C ASP A 526 -20.03 1.96 -18.82
N ALA A 527 -18.71 1.94 -18.58
CA ALA A 527 -17.78 0.99 -19.21
C ALA A 527 -17.85 -0.44 -18.61
N PHE A 528 -18.24 -0.58 -17.35
CA PHE A 528 -18.24 -1.86 -16.63
C PHE A 528 -19.50 -2.69 -16.84
N ILE A 529 -20.70 -2.09 -16.77
CA ILE A 529 -21.97 -2.81 -16.87
C ILE A 529 -22.12 -3.64 -18.16
N PRO A 530 -21.77 -3.12 -19.35
CA PRO A 530 -21.89 -3.89 -20.59
C PRO A 530 -21.02 -5.17 -20.57
N ARG A 531 -19.79 -5.07 -20.03
CA ARG A 531 -18.88 -6.21 -19.84
C ARG A 531 -19.40 -7.21 -18.80
N LEU A 532 -19.99 -6.71 -17.72
CA LEU A 532 -20.65 -7.53 -16.71
C LEU A 532 -21.78 -8.37 -17.34
N LEU A 533 -22.64 -7.75 -18.14
CA LEU A 533 -23.76 -8.43 -18.80
C LEU A 533 -23.26 -9.47 -19.81
N ALA A 534 -22.28 -9.10 -20.64
CA ALA A 534 -21.67 -10.01 -21.62
C ALA A 534 -21.06 -11.27 -20.98
N GLN A 535 -20.46 -11.17 -19.79
CA GLN A 535 -19.96 -12.36 -19.07
C GLN A 535 -21.04 -13.07 -18.25
N ALA A 536 -22.06 -12.36 -17.74
CA ALA A 536 -23.13 -12.97 -16.96
C ALA A 536 -23.94 -13.98 -17.79
N VAL A 537 -24.16 -13.68 -19.07
CA VAL A 537 -24.87 -14.58 -20.00
C VAL A 537 -24.10 -15.85 -20.37
N GLU A 538 -22.79 -15.92 -20.08
CA GLU A 538 -22.01 -17.16 -20.24
C GLU A 538 -22.34 -18.21 -19.17
N HIS A 539 -23.07 -17.83 -18.10
CA HIS A 539 -23.46 -18.73 -17.02
C HIS A 539 -24.81 -19.42 -17.29
N ALA A 540 -25.02 -20.59 -16.67
CA ALA A 540 -26.24 -21.38 -16.86
C ALA A 540 -27.52 -20.71 -16.30
N ASP A 541 -27.39 -19.78 -15.35
CA ASP A 541 -28.49 -19.02 -14.74
C ASP A 541 -28.10 -17.53 -14.62
N PRO A 542 -28.19 -16.76 -15.73
CA PRO A 542 -27.81 -15.34 -15.75
C PRO A 542 -28.63 -14.48 -14.79
N ASP A 543 -29.91 -14.81 -14.60
CA ASP A 543 -30.82 -14.13 -13.67
C ASP A 543 -30.29 -14.17 -12.24
N LEU A 544 -29.88 -15.35 -11.77
CA LEU A 544 -29.32 -15.53 -10.42
C LEU A 544 -27.97 -14.82 -10.25
N VAL A 545 -27.11 -14.87 -11.27
CA VAL A 545 -25.81 -14.17 -11.24
C VAL A 545 -26.02 -12.66 -11.12
N LEU A 546 -26.90 -12.10 -11.95
CA LEU A 546 -27.22 -10.68 -11.94
C LEU A 546 -27.81 -10.26 -10.58
N GLU A 547 -28.77 -11.03 -10.06
CA GLU A 547 -29.38 -10.78 -8.73
C GLU A 547 -28.33 -10.68 -7.62
N ARG A 548 -27.29 -11.54 -7.66
CA ARG A 548 -26.25 -11.59 -6.62
C ARG A 548 -25.13 -10.56 -6.80
N VAL A 549 -24.88 -10.08 -8.02
CA VAL A 549 -23.75 -9.18 -8.32
C VAL A 549 -24.15 -7.70 -8.31
N LEU A 550 -25.39 -7.34 -8.65
CA LEU A 550 -25.82 -5.93 -8.62
C LEU A 550 -25.64 -5.24 -7.24
N PRO A 551 -25.90 -5.89 -6.09
CA PRO A 551 -25.62 -5.30 -4.78
C PRO A 551 -24.14 -4.95 -4.57
N LEU A 552 -23.21 -5.75 -5.12
CA LEU A 552 -21.78 -5.45 -5.09
C LEU A 552 -21.48 -4.19 -5.90
N VAL A 553 -22.05 -4.06 -7.10
CA VAL A 553 -21.87 -2.87 -7.95
C VAL A 553 -22.32 -1.60 -7.22
N GLU A 554 -23.47 -1.66 -6.55
CA GLU A 554 -23.96 -0.55 -5.72
C GLU A 554 -23.02 -0.26 -4.53
N ALA A 555 -22.51 -1.30 -3.86
CA ALA A 555 -21.59 -1.16 -2.73
C ALA A 555 -20.25 -0.51 -3.11
N VAL A 556 -19.74 -0.78 -4.31
CA VAL A 556 -18.48 -0.20 -4.82
C VAL A 556 -18.67 1.13 -5.56
N ALA A 557 -19.89 1.63 -5.69
CA ALA A 557 -20.20 2.88 -6.39
C ALA A 557 -19.34 4.07 -5.93
N ARG A 558 -19.13 4.22 -4.61
CA ARG A 558 -18.28 5.29 -4.04
C ARG A 558 -16.78 5.01 -4.15
N ARG A 559 -16.39 3.81 -4.57
CA ARG A 559 -15.02 3.31 -4.71
C ARG A 559 -14.83 2.76 -6.12
N SER A 560 -15.08 3.60 -7.13
CA SER A 560 -15.13 3.23 -8.55
C SER A 560 -13.86 2.55 -9.08
N ALA A 561 -12.76 2.56 -8.33
CA ALA A 561 -11.55 1.81 -8.68
C ALA A 561 -11.72 0.29 -8.67
N TYR A 562 -12.66 -0.25 -7.87
CA TYR A 562 -13.00 -1.67 -7.95
C TYR A 562 -13.72 -2.03 -9.26
N LEU A 563 -14.46 -1.09 -9.84
CA LEU A 563 -15.06 -1.30 -11.17
C LEU A 563 -13.96 -1.38 -12.23
N VAL A 564 -12.97 -0.48 -12.16
CA VAL A 564 -11.80 -0.53 -13.06
C VAL A 564 -11.00 -1.82 -12.86
N LEU A 565 -10.80 -2.28 -11.62
CA LEU A 565 -10.15 -3.58 -11.35
C LEU A 565 -10.78 -4.72 -12.15
N LEU A 566 -12.11 -4.80 -12.14
CA LEU A 566 -12.85 -5.85 -12.81
C LEU A 566 -12.92 -5.66 -14.33
N THR A 567 -13.01 -4.41 -14.79
CA THR A 567 -12.94 -4.07 -16.21
C THR A 567 -11.58 -4.45 -16.82
N GLU A 568 -10.49 -4.12 -16.13
CA GLU A 568 -9.11 -4.37 -16.58
C GLU A 568 -8.66 -5.83 -16.41
N ASN A 569 -9.38 -6.61 -15.61
CA ASN A 569 -9.07 -8.02 -15.38
C ASN A 569 -10.29 -8.89 -15.70
N PRO A 570 -10.56 -9.19 -16.99
CA PRO A 570 -11.69 -10.03 -17.39
C PRO A 570 -11.72 -11.38 -16.69
N GLY A 571 -10.54 -11.96 -16.40
CA GLY A 571 -10.44 -13.20 -15.63
C GLY A 571 -10.90 -13.05 -14.17
N ALA A 572 -10.67 -11.89 -13.54
CA ALA A 572 -11.13 -11.62 -12.18
C ALA A 572 -12.66 -11.43 -12.16
N LEU A 573 -13.23 -10.76 -13.16
CA LEU A 573 -14.67 -10.66 -13.35
C LEU A 573 -15.31 -12.05 -13.54
N ARG A 574 -14.78 -12.88 -14.43
CA ARG A 574 -15.28 -14.25 -14.62
C ARG A 574 -15.28 -15.06 -13.32
N ARG A 575 -14.19 -14.98 -12.55
CA ARG A 575 -14.09 -15.64 -11.24
C ARG A 575 -15.09 -15.10 -10.23
N LEU A 576 -15.30 -13.78 -10.19
CA LEU A 576 -16.33 -13.15 -9.37
C LEU A 576 -17.71 -13.72 -9.71
N LEU A 577 -18.09 -13.73 -10.98
CA LEU A 577 -19.40 -14.21 -11.43
C LEU A 577 -19.58 -15.70 -11.11
N THR A 578 -18.56 -16.52 -11.36
CA THR A 578 -18.56 -17.96 -11.03
C THR A 578 -18.80 -18.20 -9.53
N LEU A 579 -18.10 -17.47 -8.67
CA LEU A 579 -18.25 -17.63 -7.21
C LEU A 579 -19.60 -17.11 -6.72
N CYS A 580 -20.08 -15.99 -7.24
CA CYS A 580 -21.40 -15.45 -6.92
C CYS A 580 -22.52 -16.38 -7.41
N ALA A 581 -22.39 -16.98 -8.59
CA ALA A 581 -23.33 -17.98 -9.10
C ALA A 581 -23.42 -19.20 -8.15
N ALA A 582 -22.27 -19.65 -7.64
CA ALA A 582 -22.18 -20.84 -6.82
C ALA A 582 -22.60 -20.63 -5.35
N SER A 583 -22.38 -19.45 -4.77
CA SER A 583 -22.67 -19.20 -3.35
C SER A 583 -23.20 -17.79 -3.06
N PRO A 584 -24.43 -17.65 -2.50
CA PRO A 584 -24.93 -16.36 -2.03
C PRO A 584 -24.11 -15.83 -0.84
N TRP A 585 -23.54 -16.72 -0.02
CA TRP A 585 -22.66 -16.32 1.07
C TRP A 585 -21.41 -15.59 0.57
N ILE A 586 -20.75 -16.09 -0.49
CA ILE A 586 -19.59 -15.40 -1.07
C ILE A 586 -20.00 -14.05 -1.66
N ALA A 587 -21.11 -13.99 -2.41
CA ALA A 587 -21.60 -12.75 -2.99
C ALA A 587 -21.81 -11.66 -1.92
N GLU A 588 -22.44 -12.01 -0.80
CA GLU A 588 -22.62 -11.08 0.32
C GLU A 588 -21.32 -10.72 1.02
N GLN A 589 -20.38 -11.66 1.18
CA GLN A 589 -19.08 -11.36 1.79
C GLN A 589 -18.29 -10.35 0.96
N ILE A 590 -18.22 -10.53 -0.36
CA ILE A 590 -17.51 -9.60 -1.26
C ILE A 590 -18.25 -8.25 -1.31
N THR A 591 -19.59 -8.26 -1.33
CA THR A 591 -20.40 -7.03 -1.25
C THR A 591 -20.12 -6.24 0.04
N ARG A 592 -20.06 -6.94 1.18
CA ARG A 592 -19.78 -6.33 2.48
C ARG A 592 -18.32 -5.87 2.61
N PHE A 593 -17.39 -6.61 2.02
CA PHE A 593 -15.95 -6.35 2.07
C PHE A 593 -15.32 -6.34 0.66
N PRO A 594 -15.50 -5.27 -0.13
CA PRO A 594 -15.02 -5.23 -1.52
C PRO A 594 -13.50 -5.34 -1.71
N LEU A 595 -12.71 -5.14 -0.65
CA LEU A 595 -11.26 -5.40 -0.66
C LEU A 595 -10.91 -6.83 -1.06
N LEU A 596 -11.85 -7.77 -0.89
CA LEU A 596 -11.69 -9.16 -1.30
C LEU A 596 -11.59 -9.36 -2.81
N LEU A 597 -11.96 -8.35 -3.61
CA LEU A 597 -11.79 -8.38 -5.07
C LEU A 597 -10.31 -8.54 -5.47
N ASP A 598 -9.37 -8.08 -4.64
CA ASP A 598 -7.93 -8.26 -4.86
C ASP A 598 -7.53 -9.75 -4.89
N GLU A 599 -8.24 -10.60 -4.12
CA GLU A 599 -7.99 -12.05 -4.09
C GLU A 599 -8.37 -12.74 -5.41
N LEU A 600 -9.22 -12.10 -6.22
CA LEU A 600 -9.66 -12.63 -7.52
C LEU A 600 -8.66 -12.38 -8.65
N LEU A 601 -7.63 -11.55 -8.41
CA LEU A 601 -6.60 -11.23 -9.40
C LEU A 601 -5.66 -12.41 -9.66
N ASN A 602 -5.41 -13.25 -8.65
CA ASN A 602 -4.48 -14.37 -8.75
C ASN A 602 -5.16 -15.71 -8.50
N GLU A 603 -5.49 -16.41 -9.60
CA GLU A 603 -6.12 -17.73 -9.57
C GLU A 603 -5.32 -18.78 -8.80
N GLY A 604 -3.99 -18.75 -8.94
CA GLY A 604 -3.09 -19.69 -8.26
C GLY A 604 -3.16 -19.58 -6.74
N ARG A 605 -3.34 -18.36 -6.20
CA ARG A 605 -3.53 -18.14 -4.76
C ARG A 605 -4.95 -18.43 -4.30
N LEU A 606 -5.94 -18.18 -5.17
CA LEU A 606 -7.36 -18.33 -4.83
C LEU A 606 -7.75 -19.79 -4.57
N PHE A 607 -7.24 -20.72 -5.40
CA PHE A 607 -7.62 -22.14 -5.36
C PHE A 607 -6.58 -23.08 -4.72
N LYS A 608 -5.48 -22.55 -4.20
CA LYS A 608 -4.43 -23.30 -3.48
C LYS A 608 -4.16 -22.68 -2.11
N PRO A 609 -4.99 -23.02 -1.11
CA PRO A 609 -4.76 -22.56 0.25
C PRO A 609 -3.39 -23.04 0.78
N PRO A 610 -2.60 -22.16 1.44
CA PRO A 610 -1.29 -22.50 1.99
C PRO A 610 -1.37 -23.52 3.14
N LEU A 611 -0.25 -24.15 3.46
CA LEU A 611 -0.13 -25.04 4.62
C LEU A 611 -0.02 -24.26 5.94
N ALA A 612 -0.24 -24.92 7.08
CA ALA A 612 -0.22 -24.27 8.40
C ALA A 612 1.06 -23.44 8.70
N PRO A 613 2.29 -23.93 8.41
CA PRO A 613 3.51 -23.13 8.65
C PRO A 613 3.60 -21.90 7.75
N GLU A 614 3.11 -22.01 6.52
CA GLU A 614 3.08 -20.93 5.53
C GLU A 614 2.09 -19.85 5.94
N LEU A 615 0.91 -20.22 6.46
CA LEU A 615 -0.08 -19.29 7.03
C LEU A 615 0.51 -18.44 8.16
N ALA A 616 1.18 -19.08 9.11
CA ALA A 616 1.81 -18.39 10.23
C ALA A 616 2.95 -17.47 9.78
N ALA A 617 3.74 -17.89 8.79
CA ALA A 617 4.80 -17.08 8.20
C ALA A 617 4.23 -15.86 7.43
N GLU A 618 3.23 -16.06 6.58
CA GLU A 618 2.54 -15.00 5.82
C GLU A 618 1.96 -13.93 6.76
N LEU A 619 1.28 -14.36 7.83
CA LEU A 619 0.71 -13.44 8.80
C LEU A 619 1.78 -12.64 9.56
N ARG A 620 2.85 -13.30 10.01
CA ARG A 620 3.98 -12.63 10.68
C ARG A 620 4.65 -11.60 9.77
N GLU A 621 4.93 -11.97 8.52
CA GLU A 621 5.54 -11.06 7.55
C GLU A 621 4.66 -9.82 7.34
N ARG A 622 3.35 -10.01 7.21
CA ARG A 622 2.39 -8.91 7.04
C ARG A 622 2.37 -7.95 8.24
N LEU A 623 2.38 -8.49 9.47
CA LEU A 623 2.38 -7.68 10.69
C LEU A 623 3.71 -6.98 10.95
N THR A 624 4.84 -7.56 10.53
CA THR A 624 6.19 -6.96 10.71
C THR A 624 6.35 -5.65 9.92
N ARG A 625 5.57 -5.46 8.85
CA ARG A 625 5.58 -4.24 8.04
C ARG A 625 4.77 -3.09 8.65
N ILE A 626 4.05 -3.34 9.75
CA ILE A 626 3.21 -2.36 10.44
C ILE A 626 3.97 -1.86 11.68
N PRO A 627 4.04 -0.53 11.92
CA PRO A 627 4.65 0.01 13.13
C PRO A 627 4.10 -0.64 14.40
N GLU A 628 4.98 -0.92 15.37
CA GLU A 628 4.59 -1.68 16.56
C GLU A 628 3.60 -0.94 17.47
N ASP A 629 3.59 0.39 17.39
CA ASP A 629 2.73 1.31 18.13
C ASP A 629 1.37 1.56 17.45
N ASP A 630 1.18 1.12 16.20
CA ASP A 630 -0.08 1.26 15.45
C ASP A 630 -0.98 0.02 15.62
N LEU A 631 -1.65 -0.06 16.77
CA LEU A 631 -2.56 -1.16 17.08
C LEU A 631 -3.76 -1.23 16.13
N GLU A 632 -4.29 -0.08 15.71
CA GLU A 632 -5.47 -0.03 14.84
C GLU A 632 -5.16 -0.72 13.51
N GLN A 633 -3.99 -0.42 12.94
CA GLN A 633 -3.56 -1.04 11.70
C GLN A 633 -3.24 -2.55 11.86
N GLN A 634 -2.65 -2.96 12.98
CA GLN A 634 -2.45 -4.38 13.29
C GLN A 634 -3.79 -5.13 13.39
N MET A 635 -4.79 -4.53 14.05
CA MET A 635 -6.14 -5.08 14.17
C MET A 635 -6.84 -5.22 12.82
N GLU A 636 -6.66 -4.24 11.93
CA GLU A 636 -7.22 -4.28 10.58
C GLU A 636 -6.54 -5.36 9.72
N ALA A 637 -5.21 -5.49 9.83
CA ALA A 637 -4.44 -6.50 9.11
C ALA A 637 -4.86 -7.93 9.46
N LEU A 638 -5.09 -8.23 10.76
CA LEU A 638 -5.60 -9.54 11.21
C LEU A 638 -6.97 -9.87 10.58
N ARG A 639 -7.86 -8.87 10.49
CA ARG A 639 -9.21 -9.05 9.93
C ARG A 639 -9.18 -9.24 8.42
N HIS A 640 -8.40 -8.43 7.71
CA HIS A 640 -8.15 -8.62 6.29
C HIS A 640 -7.58 -10.01 5.99
N PHE A 641 -6.61 -10.47 6.78
CA PHE A 641 -6.03 -11.80 6.65
C PHE A 641 -7.10 -12.90 6.83
N LYS A 642 -7.91 -12.83 7.89
CA LYS A 642 -9.03 -13.76 8.10
C LYS A 642 -9.99 -13.77 6.92
N LEU A 643 -10.43 -12.60 6.45
CA LEU A 643 -11.40 -12.48 5.36
C LEU A 643 -10.86 -13.06 4.06
N ALA A 644 -9.63 -12.72 3.69
CA ALA A 644 -8.96 -13.23 2.49
C ALA A 644 -8.87 -14.75 2.50
N HIS A 645 -8.33 -15.35 3.57
CA HIS A 645 -8.19 -16.80 3.64
C HIS A 645 -9.54 -17.54 3.74
N ARG A 646 -10.55 -16.96 4.38
CA ARG A 646 -11.91 -17.54 4.35
C ARG A 646 -12.49 -17.58 2.95
N LEU A 647 -12.29 -16.51 2.16
CA LEU A 647 -12.70 -16.50 0.76
C LEU A 647 -11.95 -17.58 -0.05
N ARG A 648 -10.62 -17.69 0.09
CA ARG A 648 -9.82 -18.72 -0.61
C ARG A 648 -10.30 -20.14 -0.31
N VAL A 649 -10.61 -20.43 0.95
CA VAL A 649 -11.13 -21.75 1.35
C VAL A 649 -12.51 -22.01 0.77
N ALA A 650 -13.43 -21.05 0.87
CA ALA A 650 -14.77 -21.18 0.31
C ALA A 650 -14.73 -21.35 -1.22
N ALA A 651 -13.88 -20.59 -1.90
CA ALA A 651 -13.66 -20.70 -3.34
C ALA A 651 -13.10 -22.08 -3.73
N SER A 652 -12.14 -22.60 -2.97
CA SER A 652 -11.55 -23.92 -3.18
C SER A 652 -12.52 -25.08 -2.91
N GLU A 653 -13.38 -24.93 -1.90
CA GLU A 653 -14.45 -25.86 -1.57
C GLU A 653 -15.49 -25.94 -2.70
N ILE A 654 -15.90 -24.78 -3.24
CA ILE A 654 -16.84 -24.69 -4.36
C ILE A 654 -16.25 -25.24 -5.66
N ALA A 655 -14.98 -24.94 -5.93
CA ALA A 655 -14.28 -25.45 -7.11
C ALA A 655 -13.96 -26.95 -7.03
N GLY A 656 -14.20 -27.60 -5.87
CA GLY A 656 -13.88 -29.00 -5.63
C GLY A 656 -12.37 -29.28 -5.49
N SER A 657 -11.53 -28.26 -5.37
CA SER A 657 -10.08 -28.42 -5.21
C SER A 657 -9.68 -28.78 -3.78
N LEU A 658 -10.54 -28.52 -2.79
CA LEU A 658 -10.28 -28.83 -1.38
C LEU A 658 -11.39 -29.72 -0.77
N PRO A 659 -11.07 -30.95 -0.33
CA PRO A 659 -12.03 -31.81 0.38
C PRO A 659 -12.46 -31.22 1.74
N LEU A 660 -13.69 -31.52 2.18
CA LEU A 660 -14.26 -31.02 3.44
C LEU A 660 -13.33 -31.16 4.66
N MET A 661 -12.72 -32.33 4.85
CA MET A 661 -11.86 -32.54 6.02
C MET A 661 -10.68 -31.57 6.03
N LYS A 662 -10.20 -31.18 4.83
CA LYS A 662 -9.15 -30.17 4.67
C LYS A 662 -9.66 -28.74 4.84
N VAL A 663 -10.93 -28.47 4.55
CA VAL A 663 -11.58 -27.18 4.86
C VAL A 663 -11.53 -26.91 6.36
N SER A 664 -11.94 -27.87 7.19
CA SER A 664 -11.95 -27.69 8.64
C SER A 664 -10.56 -27.64 9.25
N ASP A 665 -9.65 -28.53 8.82
CA ASP A 665 -8.23 -28.47 9.19
C ASP A 665 -7.68 -27.05 8.96
N TYR A 666 -7.91 -26.53 7.75
CA TYR A 666 -7.41 -25.22 7.36
C TYR A 666 -8.04 -24.08 8.17
N LEU A 667 -9.36 -24.08 8.35
CA LEU A 667 -10.03 -23.03 9.15
C LEU A 667 -9.54 -23.03 10.60
N THR A 668 -9.20 -24.20 11.13
CA THR A 668 -8.58 -24.32 12.45
C THR A 668 -7.13 -23.82 12.48
N TRP A 669 -6.31 -24.16 11.49
CA TRP A 669 -4.95 -23.60 11.38
C TRP A 669 -4.95 -22.09 11.22
N LEU A 670 -5.91 -21.53 10.46
CA LEU A 670 -6.11 -20.10 10.34
C LEU A 670 -6.44 -19.45 11.69
N ALA A 671 -7.36 -20.06 12.46
CA ALA A 671 -7.70 -19.57 13.79
C ALA A 671 -6.49 -19.62 14.75
N GLU A 672 -5.68 -20.69 14.70
CA GLU A 672 -4.46 -20.83 15.51
C GLU A 672 -3.41 -19.77 15.15
N ALA A 673 -3.10 -19.60 13.87
CA ALA A 673 -2.15 -18.58 13.42
C ALA A 673 -2.57 -17.16 13.85
N ILE A 674 -3.87 -16.87 13.78
CA ILE A 674 -4.43 -15.60 14.26
C ILE A 674 -4.31 -15.49 15.78
N LEU A 675 -4.68 -16.53 16.53
CA LEU A 675 -4.62 -16.53 17.99
C LEU A 675 -3.18 -16.39 18.51
N GLU A 676 -2.20 -16.96 17.81
CA GLU A 676 -0.77 -16.83 18.13
C GLU A 676 -0.35 -15.35 18.08
N GLN A 677 -0.73 -14.64 17.02
CA GLN A 677 -0.44 -13.21 16.88
C GLN A 677 -1.23 -12.35 17.86
N VAL A 678 -2.51 -12.68 18.11
CA VAL A 678 -3.32 -11.98 19.11
C VAL A 678 -2.70 -12.11 20.51
N LEU A 679 -2.24 -13.31 20.88
CA LEU A 679 -1.55 -13.54 22.15
C LEU A 679 -0.25 -12.73 22.22
N ALA A 680 0.58 -12.76 21.17
CA ALA A 680 1.83 -12.00 21.12
C ALA A 680 1.60 -10.49 21.27
N LEU A 681 0.60 -9.93 20.59
CA LEU A 681 0.22 -8.51 20.67
C LEU A 681 -0.31 -8.14 22.07
N ALA A 682 -1.22 -8.95 22.61
CA ALA A 682 -1.80 -8.71 23.93
C ALA A 682 -0.76 -8.83 25.04
N TRP A 683 0.16 -9.80 24.93
CA TRP A 683 1.28 -9.98 25.85
C TRP A 683 2.19 -8.76 25.84
N ARG A 684 2.70 -8.37 24.65
CA ARG A 684 3.61 -7.24 24.49
C ARG A 684 3.05 -5.96 25.09
N GLN A 685 1.78 -5.64 24.82
CA GLN A 685 1.14 -4.43 25.33
C GLN A 685 0.95 -4.45 26.85
N THR A 686 0.51 -5.59 27.40
CA THR A 686 0.33 -5.73 28.84
C THR A 686 1.69 -5.65 29.57
N ALA A 687 2.70 -6.36 29.05
CA ALA A 687 4.05 -6.39 29.59
C ALA A 687 4.76 -5.03 29.48
N ALA A 688 4.63 -4.31 28.37
CA ALA A 688 5.21 -2.97 28.23
C ALA A 688 4.68 -1.97 29.27
N LYS A 689 3.43 -2.15 29.73
CA LYS A 689 2.80 -1.27 30.71
C LYS A 689 3.06 -1.69 32.16
N HIS A 690 3.09 -2.98 32.44
CA HIS A 690 3.07 -3.53 33.80
C HIS A 690 4.32 -4.33 34.18
N GLY A 691 5.16 -4.69 33.22
CA GLY A 691 6.25 -5.64 33.39
C GLY A 691 5.81 -7.09 33.18
N VAL A 692 6.72 -8.02 33.41
CA VAL A 692 6.53 -9.47 33.25
C VAL A 692 6.21 -10.11 34.61
N PRO A 693 5.21 -11.02 34.70
CA PRO A 693 4.90 -11.74 35.93
C PRO A 693 5.92 -12.85 36.22
N SER A 694 6.06 -13.21 37.49
CA SER A 694 6.92 -14.31 37.94
C SER A 694 6.14 -15.60 38.20
N ARG A 695 6.82 -16.73 38.13
CA ARG A 695 6.34 -18.05 38.58
C ARG A 695 6.60 -18.21 40.08
N THR A 696 6.02 -19.26 40.65
CA THR A 696 6.18 -19.58 42.09
C THR A 696 7.63 -19.94 42.47
N ASP A 697 8.47 -20.33 41.51
CA ASP A 697 9.90 -20.58 41.70
C ASP A 697 10.78 -19.32 41.52
N GLY A 698 10.16 -18.16 41.27
CA GLY A 698 10.83 -16.88 41.07
C GLY A 698 11.35 -16.64 39.65
N SER A 699 11.17 -17.58 38.71
CA SER A 699 11.51 -17.36 37.30
C SER A 699 10.45 -16.51 36.57
N LEU A 700 10.85 -15.75 35.55
CA LEU A 700 9.91 -14.92 34.78
C LEU A 700 9.04 -15.77 33.85
N CYS A 701 7.78 -15.37 33.69
CA CYS A 701 6.87 -15.99 32.73
C CYS A 701 7.18 -15.50 31.31
N ASP A 702 7.35 -16.40 30.35
CA ASP A 702 7.43 -16.06 28.93
C ASP A 702 6.64 -17.06 28.07
N PRO A 703 5.37 -16.79 27.73
CA PRO A 703 4.41 -15.94 28.43
C PRO A 703 3.73 -16.64 29.64
N GLY A 704 4.07 -17.90 29.95
CA GLY A 704 3.42 -18.66 31.05
C GLY A 704 1.89 -18.76 30.94
N PHE A 705 1.36 -18.69 29.72
CA PHE A 705 -0.07 -18.59 29.40
C PHE A 705 -0.41 -19.43 28.17
N ILE A 706 -1.58 -20.08 28.17
CA ILE A 706 -2.11 -20.86 27.05
C ILE A 706 -3.58 -20.52 26.77
N ILE A 707 -3.95 -20.64 25.50
CA ILE A 707 -5.32 -20.61 25.02
C ILE A 707 -5.73 -22.04 24.69
N VAL A 708 -6.70 -22.57 25.42
CA VAL A 708 -7.27 -23.90 25.21
C VAL A 708 -8.56 -23.77 24.40
N GLY A 709 -8.64 -24.50 23.30
CA GLY A 709 -9.81 -24.58 22.45
C GLY A 709 -10.69 -25.75 22.85
N TYR A 710 -11.98 -25.49 23.04
CA TYR A 710 -13.02 -26.49 23.26
C TYR A 710 -13.90 -26.61 22.00
N GLY A 711 -14.95 -27.43 22.07
CA GLY A 711 -15.99 -27.48 21.04
C GLY A 711 -15.44 -27.73 19.64
N LYS A 712 -15.88 -26.92 18.67
CA LYS A 712 -15.50 -27.11 17.25
C LYS A 712 -14.03 -26.86 16.99
N VAL A 713 -13.45 -25.81 17.58
CA VAL A 713 -12.02 -25.49 17.37
C VAL A 713 -11.12 -26.55 17.99
N GLY A 714 -11.50 -27.06 19.17
CA GLY A 714 -10.78 -28.13 19.85
C GLY A 714 -10.87 -29.47 19.11
N GLY A 715 -12.02 -29.76 18.51
CA GLY A 715 -12.25 -30.97 17.70
C GLY A 715 -11.82 -30.90 16.23
N LEU A 716 -11.15 -29.83 15.76
CA LEU A 716 -10.78 -29.65 14.33
C LEU A 716 -11.99 -29.65 13.38
N GLU A 717 -13.06 -28.99 13.81
CA GLU A 717 -14.38 -29.02 13.17
C GLU A 717 -14.92 -27.62 12.83
N LEU A 718 -14.02 -26.64 12.68
CA LEU A 718 -14.44 -25.30 12.30
C LEU A 718 -15.09 -25.30 10.91
N GLY A 719 -16.22 -24.60 10.83
CA GLY A 719 -16.86 -24.18 9.59
C GLY A 719 -16.81 -22.66 9.43
N HIS A 720 -17.20 -22.16 8.26
CA HIS A 720 -17.02 -20.75 7.88
C HIS A 720 -17.58 -19.75 8.91
N GLY A 721 -18.73 -20.04 9.54
CA GLY A 721 -19.37 -19.17 10.54
C GLY A 721 -19.21 -19.61 11.99
N SER A 722 -18.18 -20.38 12.32
CA SER A 722 -18.03 -20.93 13.68
C SER A 722 -17.40 -19.94 14.66
N ASP A 723 -17.88 -19.97 15.90
CA ASP A 723 -17.33 -19.27 17.04
C ASP A 723 -16.10 -20.01 17.59
N LEU A 724 -15.33 -19.33 18.44
CA LEU A 724 -14.20 -19.92 19.16
C LEU A 724 -14.57 -20.17 20.62
N ASP A 725 -14.73 -21.44 20.98
CA ASP A 725 -14.91 -21.87 22.37
C ASP A 725 -13.54 -21.88 23.08
N LEU A 726 -13.24 -20.88 23.91
CA LEU A 726 -11.91 -20.67 24.50
C LEU A 726 -11.91 -20.73 26.03
N VAL A 727 -10.82 -21.27 26.58
CA VAL A 727 -10.49 -21.23 28.01
C VAL A 727 -9.04 -20.77 28.17
N PHE A 728 -8.79 -19.87 29.11
CA PHE A 728 -7.47 -19.30 29.36
C PHE A 728 -6.85 -19.86 30.63
N ILE A 729 -5.61 -20.34 30.53
CA ILE A 729 -4.88 -20.96 31.64
C ILE A 729 -3.48 -20.36 31.74
N HIS A 730 -3.02 -20.09 32.97
CA HIS A 730 -1.66 -19.60 33.25
C HIS A 730 -0.95 -20.43 34.32
N ASP A 731 0.37 -20.29 34.43
CA ASP A 731 1.18 -20.89 35.49
C ASP A 731 1.96 -19.90 36.36
N GLY A 732 1.82 -18.59 36.10
CA GLY A 732 2.43 -17.57 36.95
C GLY A 732 1.83 -17.52 38.36
N ASP A 733 2.61 -17.02 39.31
CA ASP A 733 2.20 -16.84 40.70
C ASP A 733 1.13 -15.75 40.79
N PRO A 734 -0.10 -16.08 41.24
CA PRO A 734 -1.19 -15.11 41.35
C PRO A 734 -0.89 -13.93 42.30
N GLN A 735 0.01 -14.10 43.27
CA GLN A 735 0.31 -13.13 44.32
C GLN A 735 1.60 -12.33 44.09
N ALA A 736 2.47 -12.78 43.18
CA ALA A 736 3.71 -12.06 42.86
C ALA A 736 3.42 -10.76 42.09
N GLU A 737 4.17 -9.70 42.39
CA GLU A 737 4.10 -8.45 41.63
C GLU A 737 4.92 -8.52 40.33
N THR A 738 4.44 -7.83 39.29
CA THR A 738 5.16 -7.67 38.02
C THR A 738 6.30 -6.65 38.12
N ASP A 739 7.30 -6.75 37.25
CA ASP A 739 8.57 -5.99 37.35
C ASP A 739 8.61 -4.63 36.61
N GLY A 740 7.46 -4.10 36.17
CA GLY A 740 7.41 -2.93 35.30
C GLY A 740 7.12 -1.60 36.01
N ALA A 741 7.00 -0.52 35.22
CA ALA A 741 6.80 0.84 35.74
C ALA A 741 5.49 1.05 36.53
N LYS A 742 4.49 0.17 36.33
CA LYS A 742 3.22 0.14 37.07
C LYS A 742 2.93 -1.28 37.53
N PRO A 743 3.57 -1.75 38.62
CA PRO A 743 3.45 -3.13 39.08
C PRO A 743 2.00 -3.46 39.46
N ILE A 744 1.58 -4.68 39.17
CA ILE A 744 0.30 -5.28 39.57
C ILE A 744 0.55 -6.73 39.99
N ASP A 745 -0.37 -7.32 40.76
CA ASP A 745 -0.29 -8.75 41.06
C ASP A 745 -0.50 -9.62 39.80
N GLY A 746 0.04 -10.84 39.83
CA GLY A 746 -0.02 -11.78 38.70
C GLY A 746 -1.45 -12.13 38.30
N ALA A 747 -2.38 -12.28 39.25
CA ALA A 747 -3.79 -12.55 38.96
C ALA A 747 -4.43 -11.44 38.11
N GLN A 748 -4.18 -10.18 38.47
CA GLN A 748 -4.61 -9.00 37.72
C GLN A 748 -3.94 -8.92 36.36
N PHE A 749 -2.64 -9.24 36.27
CA PHE A 749 -1.92 -9.25 35.00
C PHE A 749 -2.56 -10.23 34.00
N PHE A 750 -2.74 -11.50 34.38
CA PHE A 750 -3.33 -12.50 33.49
C PHE A 750 -4.79 -12.23 33.18
N THR A 751 -5.56 -11.68 34.14
CA THR A 751 -6.94 -11.26 33.89
C THR A 751 -7.00 -10.15 32.83
N ARG A 752 -6.12 -9.13 32.92
CA ARG A 752 -6.04 -8.06 31.92
C ARG A 752 -5.57 -8.58 30.56
N LEU A 753 -4.63 -9.52 30.55
CA LEU A 753 -4.19 -10.20 29.33
C LEU A 753 -5.37 -10.91 28.64
N GLY A 754 -6.15 -11.71 29.39
CA GLY A 754 -7.33 -12.39 28.87
C GLY A 754 -8.39 -11.42 28.34
N GLN A 755 -8.66 -10.33 29.06
CA GLN A 755 -9.57 -9.26 28.60
C GLN A 755 -9.06 -8.61 27.32
N ARG A 756 -7.75 -8.39 27.20
CA ARG A 756 -7.14 -7.79 26.02
C ARG A 756 -7.24 -8.70 24.79
N ILE A 757 -7.01 -10.01 24.96
CA ILE A 757 -7.20 -11.01 23.90
C ILE A 757 -8.65 -10.98 23.40
N ILE A 758 -9.63 -11.00 24.31
CA ILE A 758 -11.05 -10.93 23.94
C ILE A 758 -11.35 -9.63 23.19
N HIS A 759 -10.82 -8.50 23.65
CA HIS A 759 -11.02 -7.22 22.97
C HIS A 759 -10.46 -7.23 21.53
N LEU A 760 -9.25 -7.75 21.32
CA LEU A 760 -8.66 -7.83 19.96
C LEU A 760 -9.50 -8.71 19.02
N LEU A 761 -10.08 -9.80 19.55
CA LEU A 761 -10.92 -10.72 18.80
C LEU A 761 -12.31 -10.13 18.46
N THR A 762 -12.93 -9.42 19.41
CA THR A 762 -14.36 -9.04 19.34
C THR A 762 -14.61 -7.59 18.92
N ALA A 763 -13.62 -6.70 19.02
CA ALA A 763 -13.79 -5.29 18.65
C ALA A 763 -14.26 -5.12 17.20
N GLN A 764 -15.14 -4.14 16.96
CA GLN A 764 -15.62 -3.80 15.62
C GLN A 764 -14.68 -2.78 14.96
N THR A 765 -14.31 -3.06 13.71
CA THR A 765 -13.50 -2.17 12.86
C THR A 765 -14.21 -1.98 11.51
N ASN A 766 -13.58 -1.29 10.56
CA ASN A 766 -14.10 -1.18 9.19
C ASN A 766 -14.28 -2.56 8.52
N SER A 767 -13.46 -3.54 8.91
CA SER A 767 -13.56 -4.94 8.45
C SER A 767 -14.35 -5.86 9.39
N GLY A 768 -15.17 -5.29 10.28
CA GLY A 768 -15.99 -6.03 11.23
C GLY A 768 -15.20 -6.59 12.42
N GLN A 769 -15.66 -7.70 12.98
CA GLN A 769 -15.01 -8.40 14.10
C GLN A 769 -14.10 -9.54 13.62
N LEU A 770 -13.07 -9.87 14.42
CA LEU A 770 -12.12 -10.92 14.08
C LEU A 770 -12.69 -12.30 14.39
N TYR A 771 -13.21 -12.59 15.59
CA TYR A 771 -13.97 -13.81 15.89
C TYR A 771 -15.00 -13.54 16.99
N GLU A 772 -16.11 -14.28 16.96
CA GLU A 772 -16.94 -14.45 18.16
C GLU A 772 -16.24 -15.44 19.09
N VAL A 773 -16.30 -15.16 20.39
CA VAL A 773 -15.59 -15.93 21.41
C VAL A 773 -16.61 -16.36 22.46
N ASP A 774 -16.67 -17.68 22.70
CA ASP A 774 -17.46 -18.27 23.76
C ASP A 774 -16.54 -18.72 24.89
N MET A 775 -16.72 -18.12 26.08
CA MET A 775 -15.94 -18.43 27.28
C MET A 775 -16.72 -19.28 28.30
N ARG A 776 -17.89 -19.82 27.94
CA ARG A 776 -18.81 -20.47 28.90
C ARG A 776 -18.33 -21.82 29.42
N LEU A 777 -17.39 -22.47 28.73
CA LEU A 777 -16.84 -23.78 29.12
C LEU A 777 -15.66 -23.69 30.12
N ARG A 778 -15.32 -22.49 30.59
CA ARG A 778 -14.33 -22.32 31.66
C ARG A 778 -14.88 -22.78 33.01
N PRO A 779 -14.02 -23.10 34.00
CA PRO A 779 -14.45 -23.48 35.35
C PRO A 779 -15.50 -22.53 35.93
N SER A 780 -16.59 -23.08 36.47
CA SER A 780 -17.75 -22.34 37.01
C SER A 780 -18.51 -21.47 35.99
N GLY A 781 -18.26 -21.66 34.69
CA GLY A 781 -18.94 -20.98 33.59
C GLY A 781 -18.88 -19.46 33.67
N ALA A 782 -20.01 -18.79 33.42
CA ALA A 782 -20.10 -17.33 33.43
C ALA A 782 -19.74 -16.69 34.78
N SER A 783 -19.92 -17.42 35.88
CA SER A 783 -19.63 -16.97 37.25
C SER A 783 -18.18 -17.19 37.67
N GLY A 784 -17.39 -17.94 36.89
CA GLY A 784 -15.99 -18.22 37.16
C GLY A 784 -15.03 -17.14 36.66
N LEU A 785 -13.81 -17.18 37.18
CA LEU A 785 -12.70 -16.31 36.75
C LEU A 785 -12.47 -16.44 35.25
N LEU A 786 -12.13 -15.33 34.59
CA LEU A 786 -11.87 -15.32 33.16
C LEU A 786 -10.65 -16.16 32.79
N VAL A 787 -9.63 -16.12 33.63
CA VAL A 787 -8.39 -16.88 33.50
C VAL A 787 -8.18 -17.66 34.79
N SER A 788 -7.86 -18.94 34.66
CA SER A 788 -7.57 -19.82 35.81
C SER A 788 -6.09 -20.17 35.85
N SER A 789 -5.52 -20.33 37.05
CA SER A 789 -4.22 -20.97 37.17
C SER A 789 -4.34 -22.46 36.86
N LEU A 790 -3.28 -23.08 36.34
CA LEU A 790 -3.28 -24.49 36.01
C LEU A 790 -3.65 -25.37 37.22
N GLY A 791 -3.14 -25.02 38.42
CA GLY A 791 -3.49 -25.71 39.66
C GLY A 791 -4.95 -25.55 40.07
N ALA A 792 -5.56 -24.37 39.85
CA ALA A 792 -6.99 -24.17 40.09
C ALA A 792 -7.85 -24.96 39.10
N PHE A 793 -7.47 -24.96 37.82
CA PHE A 793 -8.13 -25.75 36.78
C PHE A 793 -8.11 -27.26 37.12
N ALA A 794 -6.96 -27.80 37.50
CA ALA A 794 -6.83 -29.21 37.87
C ALA A 794 -7.73 -29.58 39.06
N ARG A 795 -7.70 -28.79 40.14
CA ARG A 795 -8.56 -29.02 41.32
C ARG A 795 -10.04 -28.96 41.00
N TYR A 796 -10.46 -28.04 40.13
CA TYR A 796 -11.84 -27.93 39.69
C TYR A 796 -12.29 -29.17 38.91
N GLN A 797 -11.47 -29.60 37.93
CA GLN A 797 -11.77 -30.79 37.13
C GLN A 797 -11.83 -32.09 37.95
N GLU A 798 -11.06 -32.17 39.03
CA GLU A 798 -11.03 -33.33 39.92
C GLU A 798 -12.21 -33.39 40.89
N ASN A 799 -12.59 -32.25 41.47
CA ASN A 799 -13.48 -32.20 42.64
C ASN A 799 -14.88 -31.62 42.37
N GLU A 800 -15.05 -30.77 41.36
CA GLU A 800 -16.27 -29.99 41.14
C GLU A 800 -16.93 -30.20 39.78
N ALA A 801 -16.15 -30.57 38.75
CA ALA A 801 -16.63 -30.67 37.38
C ALA A 801 -17.64 -31.82 37.18
N TRP A 802 -18.72 -31.51 36.47
CA TRP A 802 -19.74 -32.49 36.10
C TRP A 802 -19.29 -33.39 34.94
N THR A 803 -19.93 -34.54 34.77
CA THR A 803 -19.63 -35.48 33.67
C THR A 803 -19.73 -34.82 32.28
N TRP A 804 -20.67 -33.89 32.06
CA TRP A 804 -20.78 -33.17 30.79
C TRP A 804 -19.59 -32.22 30.55
N GLU A 805 -18.97 -31.69 31.60
CA GLU A 805 -17.74 -30.89 31.48
C GLU A 805 -16.55 -31.77 31.11
N HIS A 806 -16.50 -33.01 31.64
CA HIS A 806 -15.52 -34.01 31.20
C HIS A 806 -15.78 -34.44 29.75
N GLN A 807 -17.04 -34.55 29.31
CA GLN A 807 -17.37 -34.77 27.89
C GLN A 807 -16.84 -33.64 27.01
N ALA A 808 -17.01 -32.38 27.43
CA ALA A 808 -16.45 -31.22 26.73
C ALA A 808 -14.91 -31.23 26.73
N LEU A 809 -14.28 -31.70 27.82
CA LEU A 809 -12.83 -31.83 27.97
C LEU A 809 -12.22 -32.86 27.01
N VAL A 810 -12.97 -33.88 26.56
CA VAL A 810 -12.52 -34.81 25.51
C VAL A 810 -12.09 -34.04 24.26
N ARG A 811 -12.82 -32.97 23.91
CA ARG A 811 -12.57 -32.12 22.75
C ARG A 811 -11.60 -30.98 23.03
N ALA A 812 -11.11 -30.83 24.25
CA ALA A 812 -10.24 -29.72 24.63
C ALA A 812 -8.79 -29.98 24.24
N ARG A 813 -8.12 -28.97 23.65
CA ARG A 813 -6.67 -28.99 23.38
C ARG A 813 -6.07 -27.61 23.43
N VAL A 814 -4.76 -27.56 23.64
CA VAL A 814 -3.99 -26.32 23.49
C VAL A 814 -4.02 -25.86 22.03
N LEU A 815 -4.39 -24.60 21.79
CA LEU A 815 -4.33 -23.96 20.48
C LEU A 815 -3.00 -23.22 20.32
N VAL A 816 -2.69 -22.33 21.27
CA VAL A 816 -1.49 -21.48 21.26
C VAL A 816 -1.03 -21.15 22.68
N GLY A 817 0.26 -20.85 22.84
CA GLY A 817 0.83 -20.37 24.10
C GLY A 817 2.10 -21.12 24.53
N SER A 818 2.41 -21.05 25.82
CA SER A 818 3.62 -21.66 26.40
C SER A 818 3.62 -23.18 26.28
N GLN A 819 4.73 -23.73 25.77
CA GLN A 819 4.88 -25.18 25.56
C GLN A 819 4.84 -25.96 26.88
N ASP A 820 5.50 -25.46 27.93
CA ASP A 820 5.57 -26.13 29.23
C ASP A 820 4.20 -26.17 29.92
N VAL A 821 3.47 -25.04 29.91
CA VAL A 821 2.09 -24.97 30.42
C VAL A 821 1.17 -25.88 29.62
N GLY A 822 1.35 -25.93 28.30
CA GLY A 822 0.57 -26.80 27.42
C GLY A 822 0.78 -28.28 27.74
N GLN A 823 2.03 -28.72 27.91
CA GLN A 823 2.32 -30.10 28.32
C GLN A 823 1.73 -30.43 29.70
N ALA A 824 1.76 -29.48 30.62
CA ALA A 824 1.19 -29.67 31.95
C ALA A 824 -0.36 -29.74 31.92
N PHE A 825 -1.01 -28.93 31.07
CA PHE A 825 -2.45 -29.04 30.79
C PHE A 825 -2.81 -30.41 30.21
N GLU A 826 -2.07 -30.91 29.21
CA GLU A 826 -2.36 -32.22 28.62
C GLU A 826 -2.22 -33.37 29.63
N LYS A 827 -1.28 -33.26 30.59
CA LYS A 827 -1.19 -34.22 31.71
C LYS A 827 -2.43 -34.19 32.58
N VAL A 828 -2.93 -33.00 32.95
CA VAL A 828 -4.17 -32.85 33.73
C VAL A 828 -5.35 -33.42 32.96
N ARG A 829 -5.47 -33.09 31.66
CA ARG A 829 -6.52 -33.62 30.79
C ARG A 829 -6.49 -35.15 30.74
N ALA A 830 -5.32 -35.75 30.50
CA ALA A 830 -5.17 -37.20 30.46
C ALA A 830 -5.55 -37.87 31.79
N GLN A 831 -5.19 -37.28 32.93
CA GLN A 831 -5.56 -37.77 34.26
C GLN A 831 -7.07 -37.74 34.48
N VAL A 832 -7.74 -36.65 34.09
CA VAL A 832 -9.20 -36.49 34.26
C VAL A 832 -9.95 -37.47 33.35
N LEU A 833 -9.53 -37.60 32.08
CA LEU A 833 -10.16 -38.52 31.13
C LEU A 833 -9.91 -39.98 31.51
N GLY A 834 -8.70 -40.33 31.96
CA GLY A 834 -8.30 -41.66 32.41
C GLY A 834 -8.75 -42.03 33.83
N ARG A 835 -9.69 -41.30 34.44
CA ARG A 835 -10.26 -41.66 35.74
C ARG A 835 -11.15 -42.90 35.60
N LYS A 836 -11.03 -43.84 36.55
CA LYS A 836 -11.96 -44.98 36.66
C LYS A 836 -13.39 -44.50 36.96
N ARG A 837 -14.35 -44.93 36.15
CA ARG A 837 -15.78 -44.56 36.27
C ARG A 837 -16.66 -45.79 36.39
N ASP A 838 -17.81 -45.63 37.05
CA ASP A 838 -18.88 -46.63 37.01
C ASP A 838 -19.63 -46.53 35.68
N LEU A 839 -19.51 -47.56 34.83
CA LEU A 839 -20.05 -47.52 33.46
C LEU A 839 -21.58 -47.39 33.41
N PRO A 840 -22.38 -48.07 34.26
CA PRO A 840 -23.82 -47.84 34.34
C PRO A 840 -24.19 -46.39 34.66
N THR A 841 -23.59 -45.77 35.68
CA THR A 841 -23.84 -44.35 35.99
C THR A 841 -23.42 -43.44 34.83
N LEU A 842 -22.24 -43.67 34.24
CA LEU A 842 -21.76 -42.85 33.11
C LEU A 842 -22.71 -42.93 31.91
N ARG A 843 -23.21 -44.12 31.54
CA ARG A 843 -24.20 -44.28 30.45
C ARG A 843 -25.48 -43.52 30.73
N GLN A 844 -25.96 -43.56 31.97
CA GLN A 844 -27.17 -42.86 32.38
C GLN A 844 -26.98 -41.34 32.25
N GLU A 845 -25.90 -40.78 32.81
CA GLU A 845 -25.63 -39.35 32.78
C GLU A 845 -25.46 -38.81 31.35
N VAL A 846 -24.75 -39.54 30.49
CA VAL A 846 -24.57 -39.17 29.07
C VAL A 846 -25.90 -39.22 28.31
N SER A 847 -26.71 -40.27 28.54
CA SER A 847 -28.02 -40.43 27.89
C SER A 847 -29.01 -39.34 28.33
N GLU A 848 -29.11 -39.06 29.63
CA GLU A 848 -29.97 -38.02 30.19
C GLU A 848 -29.59 -36.63 29.66
N MET A 849 -28.29 -36.33 29.60
CA MET A 849 -27.81 -35.07 29.03
C MET A 849 -28.15 -34.96 27.55
N ARG A 850 -27.95 -36.03 26.77
CA ARG A 850 -28.27 -36.03 25.34
C ARG A 850 -29.76 -35.86 25.10
N ALA A 851 -30.61 -36.56 25.86
CA ALA A 851 -32.06 -36.45 25.78
C ALA A 851 -32.51 -35.01 26.06
N LYS A 852 -32.00 -34.40 27.13
CA LYS A 852 -32.28 -32.98 27.46
C LYS A 852 -31.86 -32.02 26.33
N MET A 853 -30.72 -32.26 25.67
CA MET A 853 -30.32 -31.45 24.52
C MET A 853 -31.26 -31.67 23.32
N ARG A 854 -31.65 -32.92 23.06
CA ARG A 854 -32.54 -33.30 21.95
C ARG A 854 -33.92 -32.66 22.11
N ASP A 855 -34.48 -32.66 23.31
CA ASP A 855 -35.80 -32.08 23.61
C ASP A 855 -35.85 -30.57 23.36
N ASN A 856 -34.73 -29.87 23.56
CA ASN A 856 -34.64 -28.43 23.40
C ASN A 856 -34.26 -27.97 21.98
N LEU A 857 -33.45 -28.76 21.27
CA LEU A 857 -32.82 -28.35 20.01
C LEU A 857 -33.28 -29.15 18.78
N GLY A 858 -33.89 -30.32 18.96
CA GLY A 858 -34.29 -31.21 17.87
C GLY A 858 -35.59 -30.81 17.18
N SER A 859 -35.83 -31.41 16.01
CA SER A 859 -37.00 -31.19 15.16
C SER A 859 -38.28 -31.69 15.83
N LYS A 860 -39.06 -30.78 16.43
CA LYS A 860 -40.31 -31.13 17.13
C LYS A 860 -41.32 -31.91 16.28
N ALA A 861 -41.38 -31.63 14.97
CA ALA A 861 -42.31 -32.26 14.03
C ALA A 861 -42.07 -33.77 13.82
N THR A 862 -40.87 -34.27 14.11
CA THR A 862 -40.46 -35.67 13.91
C THR A 862 -40.11 -36.36 15.23
N ALA A 863 -40.52 -35.78 16.36
CA ALA A 863 -40.03 -36.15 17.69
C ALA A 863 -38.49 -36.22 17.72
N ALA A 864 -37.83 -35.20 17.17
CA ALA A 864 -36.39 -35.10 17.01
C ALA A 864 -35.75 -36.31 16.30
N GLY A 865 -36.39 -36.77 15.22
CA GLY A 865 -35.86 -37.82 14.34
C GLY A 865 -36.23 -39.25 14.75
N THR A 866 -36.98 -39.48 15.83
CA THR A 866 -37.31 -40.85 16.30
C THR A 866 -38.69 -41.35 15.88
N ALA A 867 -39.61 -40.46 15.47
CA ALA A 867 -40.95 -40.87 15.06
C ALA A 867 -40.96 -41.58 13.69
N PRO A 868 -41.99 -42.41 13.38
CA PRO A 868 -42.06 -43.12 12.10
C PRO A 868 -42.02 -42.21 10.87
N ASN A 869 -42.59 -41.00 10.96
CA ASN A 869 -42.61 -40.01 9.89
C ASN A 869 -41.25 -39.32 9.67
N ALA A 870 -40.24 -39.56 10.52
CA ALA A 870 -38.92 -38.91 10.43
C ALA A 870 -38.09 -39.30 9.20
N PHE A 871 -38.54 -40.32 8.45
CA PHE A 871 -37.88 -40.82 7.25
C PHE A 871 -38.66 -40.53 5.96
N GLU A 872 -39.72 -39.71 6.06
CA GLU A 872 -40.53 -39.28 4.91
C GLU A 872 -39.89 -38.06 4.21
N ALA A 873 -40.02 -37.96 2.88
CA ALA A 873 -39.43 -36.86 2.10
C ALA A 873 -39.97 -35.47 2.47
N THR A 874 -41.18 -35.41 3.05
CA THR A 874 -41.82 -34.18 3.54
C THR A 874 -41.38 -33.78 4.94
N ALA A 875 -40.66 -34.64 5.65
CA ALA A 875 -40.21 -34.39 7.01
C ALA A 875 -38.82 -33.72 7.01
N PRO A 876 -38.54 -32.80 7.94
CA PRO A 876 -37.20 -32.25 8.12
C PRO A 876 -36.32 -33.22 8.93
N PHE A 877 -35.03 -33.26 8.61
CA PHE A 877 -33.99 -33.88 9.42
C PHE A 877 -32.89 -32.86 9.71
N ASP A 878 -32.75 -32.47 10.98
CA ASP A 878 -31.62 -31.66 11.44
C ASP A 878 -30.37 -32.53 11.55
N LEU A 879 -29.40 -32.28 10.67
CA LEU A 879 -28.16 -33.05 10.56
C LEU A 879 -27.38 -33.12 11.88
N LYS A 880 -27.55 -32.11 12.75
CA LYS A 880 -26.81 -31.99 14.00
C LYS A 880 -27.60 -32.54 15.18
N GLN A 881 -28.84 -32.09 15.35
CA GLN A 881 -29.59 -32.23 16.61
C GLN A 881 -30.52 -33.44 16.66
N ASP A 882 -30.97 -33.94 15.51
CA ASP A 882 -31.91 -35.06 15.47
C ASP A 882 -31.21 -36.41 15.73
N ALA A 883 -32.00 -37.41 16.09
CA ALA A 883 -31.55 -38.75 16.39
C ALA A 883 -30.93 -39.41 15.14
N GLY A 884 -29.74 -39.99 15.31
CA GLY A 884 -28.91 -40.51 14.22
C GLY A 884 -28.01 -39.46 13.54
N GLY A 885 -28.00 -38.21 14.03
CA GLY A 885 -27.20 -37.11 13.51
C GLY A 885 -25.81 -36.94 14.15
N ILE A 886 -25.15 -35.82 13.85
CA ILE A 886 -23.77 -35.53 14.26
C ILE A 886 -23.56 -35.59 15.78
N VAL A 887 -24.46 -34.98 16.56
CA VAL A 887 -24.30 -34.91 18.03
C VAL A 887 -24.41 -36.28 18.69
N ASP A 888 -25.16 -37.22 18.11
CA ASP A 888 -25.20 -38.60 18.61
C ASP A 888 -23.84 -39.27 18.45
N ILE A 889 -23.18 -39.08 17.31
CA ILE A 889 -21.81 -39.59 17.07
C ILE A 889 -20.82 -38.96 18.04
N GLU A 890 -20.88 -37.63 18.23
CA GLU A 890 -20.03 -36.93 19.21
C GLU A 890 -20.19 -37.47 20.62
N PHE A 891 -21.43 -37.71 21.06
CA PHE A 891 -21.72 -38.24 22.39
C PHE A 891 -21.22 -39.68 22.56
N MET A 892 -21.33 -40.53 21.53
CA MET A 892 -20.76 -41.88 21.56
C MET A 892 -19.23 -41.85 21.71
N VAL A 893 -18.56 -40.96 20.97
CA VAL A 893 -17.10 -40.78 21.05
C VAL A 893 -16.69 -40.26 22.43
N GLN A 894 -17.39 -39.27 22.96
CA GLN A 894 -17.12 -38.72 24.29
C GLN A 894 -17.35 -39.75 25.39
N TYR A 895 -18.46 -40.49 25.33
CA TYR A 895 -18.74 -41.61 26.22
C TYR A 895 -17.61 -42.63 26.20
N ALA A 896 -17.22 -43.08 25.01
CA ALA A 896 -16.18 -44.08 24.83
C ALA A 896 -14.82 -43.62 25.40
N ALA A 897 -14.45 -42.36 25.16
CA ALA A 897 -13.24 -41.78 25.75
C ALA A 897 -13.30 -41.77 27.28
N LEU A 898 -14.42 -41.36 27.89
CA LEU A 898 -14.56 -41.32 29.35
C LEU A 898 -14.66 -42.71 29.99
N ALA A 899 -15.24 -43.67 29.27
CA ALA A 899 -15.45 -45.04 29.72
C ALA A 899 -14.13 -45.84 29.74
N TRP A 900 -13.26 -45.63 28.74
CA TRP A 900 -12.18 -46.57 28.45
C TRP A 900 -10.77 -45.96 28.41
N SER A 901 -10.60 -44.64 28.60
CA SER A 901 -9.24 -44.04 28.59
C SER A 901 -8.35 -44.46 29.76
N GLU A 902 -8.92 -45.04 30.83
CA GLU A 902 -8.13 -45.59 31.95
C GLU A 902 -7.37 -46.85 31.51
N GLU A 903 -8.07 -47.80 30.88
CA GLU A 903 -7.50 -49.03 30.35
C GLU A 903 -6.74 -48.79 29.03
N HIS A 904 -7.20 -47.82 28.22
CA HIS A 904 -6.65 -47.49 26.91
C HIS A 904 -6.32 -46.00 26.79
N PRO A 905 -5.17 -45.54 27.34
CA PRO A 905 -4.78 -44.12 27.32
C PRO A 905 -4.65 -43.51 25.92
N SER A 906 -4.48 -44.34 24.88
CA SER A 906 -4.45 -43.89 23.48
C SER A 906 -5.73 -43.17 23.05
N LEU A 907 -6.88 -43.49 23.66
CA LEU A 907 -8.17 -42.84 23.37
C LEU A 907 -8.22 -41.37 23.81
N ALA A 908 -7.36 -40.95 24.73
CA ALA A 908 -7.24 -39.55 25.16
C ALA A 908 -6.26 -38.73 24.29
N ARG A 909 -5.53 -39.36 23.35
CA ARG A 909 -4.47 -38.71 22.57
C ARG A 909 -4.98 -37.63 21.63
N TYR A 910 -6.11 -37.89 20.98
CA TYR A 910 -6.72 -36.99 19.99
C TYR A 910 -8.02 -36.39 20.56
N THR A 911 -8.53 -35.35 19.90
CA THR A 911 -9.69 -34.57 20.36
C THR A 911 -10.84 -34.52 19.35
N ASP A 912 -10.60 -34.97 18.12
CA ASP A 912 -11.57 -35.04 17.04
C ASP A 912 -12.21 -36.42 16.94
N ASN A 913 -13.45 -36.44 16.47
CA ASN A 913 -14.25 -37.66 16.40
C ASN A 913 -13.62 -38.75 15.52
N ILE A 914 -12.97 -38.37 14.41
CA ILE A 914 -12.43 -39.31 13.43
C ILE A 914 -11.29 -40.14 14.05
N ARG A 915 -10.30 -39.48 14.65
CA ARG A 915 -9.14 -40.18 15.22
C ARG A 915 -9.47 -40.91 16.52
N ILE A 916 -10.48 -40.47 17.28
CA ILE A 916 -10.93 -41.23 18.45
C ILE A 916 -11.67 -42.50 18.00
N LEU A 917 -12.51 -42.44 16.95
CA LEU A 917 -13.14 -43.64 16.36
C LEU A 917 -12.09 -44.62 15.79
N GLU A 918 -11.02 -44.12 15.18
CA GLU A 918 -9.87 -44.94 14.78
C GLU A 918 -9.21 -45.62 15.98
N GLY A 919 -8.99 -44.87 17.06
CA GLY A 919 -8.46 -45.41 18.31
C GLY A 919 -9.34 -46.54 18.86
N LEU A 920 -10.67 -46.39 18.86
CA LEU A 920 -11.62 -47.42 19.33
C LEU A 920 -11.55 -48.70 18.49
N GLN A 921 -11.37 -48.56 17.19
CA GLN A 921 -11.14 -49.69 16.29
C GLN A 921 -9.80 -50.37 16.58
N GLU A 922 -8.72 -49.61 16.74
CA GLU A 922 -7.37 -50.15 16.97
C GLU A 922 -7.25 -50.95 18.27
N VAL A 923 -7.95 -50.51 19.33
CA VAL A 923 -7.94 -51.21 20.63
C VAL A 923 -9.01 -52.31 20.74
N GLY A 924 -9.85 -52.49 19.72
CA GLY A 924 -10.86 -53.56 19.67
C GLY A 924 -12.11 -53.33 20.52
N LEU A 925 -12.39 -52.08 20.94
CA LEU A 925 -13.58 -51.72 21.71
C LEU A 925 -14.81 -51.46 20.82
N MET A 926 -14.61 -51.26 19.52
CA MET A 926 -15.67 -51.12 18.53
C MET A 926 -15.35 -51.98 17.30
N PRO A 927 -16.35 -52.70 16.73
CA PRO A 927 -16.15 -53.41 15.47
C PRO A 927 -15.64 -52.48 14.36
N PRO A 928 -14.69 -52.92 13.50
CA PRO A 928 -14.15 -52.10 12.42
C PRO A 928 -15.20 -51.57 11.45
N GLU A 929 -16.25 -52.35 11.20
CA GLU A 929 -17.38 -51.96 10.35
C GLU A 929 -18.15 -50.78 10.95
N ASP A 930 -18.46 -50.84 12.25
CA ASP A 930 -19.19 -49.79 12.96
C ASP A 930 -18.36 -48.51 13.09
N ALA A 931 -17.07 -48.62 13.43
CA ALA A 931 -16.18 -47.47 13.52
C ALA A 931 -16.01 -46.77 12.16
N THR A 932 -15.93 -47.55 11.07
CA THR A 932 -15.86 -47.00 9.70
C THR A 932 -17.20 -46.36 9.30
N LEU A 933 -18.32 -47.00 9.61
CA LEU A 933 -19.65 -46.45 9.35
C LEU A 933 -19.87 -45.11 10.04
N LEU A 934 -19.52 -45.00 11.33
CA LEU A 934 -19.64 -43.74 12.07
C LEU A 934 -18.76 -42.65 11.47
N ARG A 935 -17.52 -42.97 11.07
CA ARG A 935 -16.62 -41.98 10.42
C ARG A 935 -17.18 -41.48 9.09
N GLU A 936 -17.70 -42.37 8.24
CA GLU A 936 -18.25 -41.99 6.94
C GLU A 936 -19.59 -41.24 7.08
N ALA A 937 -20.49 -41.68 7.96
CA ALA A 937 -21.72 -40.95 8.28
C ALA A 937 -21.41 -39.54 8.80
N TYR A 938 -20.44 -39.43 9.71
CA TYR A 938 -20.00 -38.15 10.25
C TYR A 938 -19.44 -37.20 9.18
N LYS A 939 -18.58 -37.69 8.27
CA LYS A 939 -18.08 -36.91 7.13
C LYS A 939 -19.21 -36.46 6.20
N ALA A 940 -20.14 -37.36 5.89
CA ALA A 940 -21.27 -37.08 5.01
C ALA A 940 -22.19 -35.99 5.59
N TYR A 941 -22.57 -36.10 6.87
CA TYR A 941 -23.41 -35.12 7.55
C TYR A 941 -22.75 -33.75 7.63
N ARG A 942 -21.45 -33.70 7.94
CA ARG A 942 -20.70 -32.44 7.96
C ARG A 942 -20.59 -31.81 6.57
N SER A 943 -20.42 -32.61 5.52
CA SER A 943 -20.40 -32.11 4.15
C SER A 943 -21.74 -31.50 3.75
N ALA A 944 -22.85 -32.18 4.09
CA ALA A 944 -24.19 -31.65 3.86
C ALA A 944 -24.41 -30.33 4.61
N ALA A 945 -24.02 -30.26 5.89
CA ALA A 945 -24.16 -29.04 6.69
C ALA A 945 -23.32 -27.87 6.15
N HIS A 946 -22.10 -28.13 5.66
CA HIS A 946 -21.26 -27.11 5.03
C HIS A 946 -21.88 -26.56 3.74
N ARG A 947 -22.40 -27.44 2.87
CA ARG A 947 -23.08 -27.03 1.64
C ARG A 947 -24.29 -26.15 1.93
N GLN A 948 -25.12 -26.54 2.90
CA GLN A 948 -26.26 -25.74 3.37
C GLN A 948 -25.81 -24.36 3.87
N ALA A 949 -24.73 -24.31 4.67
CA ALA A 949 -24.18 -23.04 5.16
C ALA A 949 -23.70 -22.09 4.04
N LEU A 950 -23.07 -22.63 2.98
CA LEU A 950 -22.65 -21.84 1.82
C LEU A 950 -23.83 -21.31 0.98
N GLN A 951 -24.99 -21.97 1.06
CA GLN A 951 -26.27 -21.50 0.50
C GLN A 951 -27.07 -20.63 1.46
N LYS A 952 -26.56 -20.37 2.68
CA LYS A 952 -27.27 -19.69 3.77
C LYS A 952 -28.57 -20.37 4.20
N GLU A 953 -28.66 -21.68 3.99
CA GLU A 953 -29.77 -22.52 4.43
C GLU A 953 -29.48 -23.07 5.84
N ALA A 954 -30.53 -23.49 6.55
CA ALA A 954 -30.37 -24.17 7.83
C ALA A 954 -29.70 -25.54 7.64
N GLY A 955 -29.06 -26.08 8.68
CA GLY A 955 -28.45 -27.42 8.64
C GLY A 955 -29.47 -28.58 8.62
N VAL A 956 -30.55 -28.42 7.85
CA VAL A 956 -31.72 -29.30 7.79
C VAL A 956 -31.86 -29.79 6.36
N ILE A 957 -32.07 -31.09 6.20
CA ILE A 957 -32.32 -31.74 4.91
C ILE A 957 -33.67 -32.47 4.93
N THR A 958 -34.08 -33.04 3.80
CA THR A 958 -35.28 -33.87 3.73
C THR A 958 -35.08 -35.22 4.42
N GLY A 959 -36.13 -35.74 5.05
CA GLY A 959 -36.08 -36.92 5.91
C GLY A 959 -35.78 -38.23 5.19
N ASP A 960 -35.95 -38.27 3.87
CA ASP A 960 -35.61 -39.40 2.99
C ASP A 960 -34.11 -39.48 2.64
N GLN A 961 -33.30 -38.51 3.09
CA GLN A 961 -31.85 -38.54 2.95
C GLN A 961 -31.18 -39.24 4.14
N PHE A 962 -30.08 -39.93 3.86
CA PHE A 962 -29.23 -40.67 4.82
C PHE A 962 -29.99 -41.67 5.71
N VAL A 963 -31.05 -42.29 5.21
CA VAL A 963 -31.94 -43.15 6.00
C VAL A 963 -31.17 -44.33 6.62
N ASP A 964 -30.31 -44.98 5.85
CA ASP A 964 -29.57 -46.16 6.30
C ASP A 964 -28.50 -45.78 7.32
N GLU A 965 -27.74 -44.72 7.06
CA GLU A 965 -26.73 -44.19 7.99
C GLU A 965 -27.36 -43.81 9.32
N ARG A 966 -28.49 -43.10 9.32
CA ARG A 966 -29.22 -42.71 10.53
C ARG A 966 -29.68 -43.91 11.34
N ARG A 967 -30.21 -44.94 10.67
CA ARG A 967 -30.64 -46.19 11.34
C ARG A 967 -29.46 -46.94 11.96
N GLN A 968 -28.32 -46.96 11.28
CA GLN A 968 -27.11 -47.61 11.78
C GLN A 968 -26.49 -46.84 12.96
N VAL A 969 -26.44 -45.51 12.91
CA VAL A 969 -26.02 -44.68 14.05
C VAL A 969 -26.91 -44.96 15.27
N LEU A 970 -28.23 -45.05 15.08
CA LEU A 970 -29.18 -45.39 16.14
C LEU A 970 -29.02 -46.82 16.66
N ARG A 971 -28.65 -47.79 15.81
CA ARG A 971 -28.33 -49.15 16.23
C ARG A 971 -27.13 -49.14 17.17
N ILE A 972 -26.03 -48.52 16.75
CA ILE A 972 -24.77 -48.46 17.51
C ILE A 972 -24.97 -47.70 18.84
N TRP A 973 -25.74 -46.61 18.82
CA TRP A 973 -26.14 -45.87 20.01
C TRP A 973 -26.78 -46.80 21.07
N ARG A 974 -27.71 -47.67 20.66
CA ARG A 974 -28.37 -48.64 21.56
C ARG A 974 -27.43 -49.75 22.01
N GLU A 975 -26.57 -50.25 21.13
CA GLU A 975 -25.58 -51.30 21.45
C GLU A 975 -24.56 -50.84 22.50
N LEU A 976 -24.23 -49.54 22.54
CA LEU A 976 -23.41 -48.95 23.60
C LEU A 976 -24.14 -48.77 24.95
N GLY A 977 -25.44 -49.09 25.00
CA GLY A 977 -26.30 -48.93 26.17
C GLY A 977 -26.63 -47.48 26.47
N LEU A 978 -26.58 -46.60 25.46
CA LEU A 978 -27.05 -45.23 25.56
C LEU A 978 -28.53 -45.23 25.15
N SER A 979 -29.44 -44.94 26.05
CA SER A 979 -30.90 -44.97 25.77
C SER A 979 -31.68 -44.09 26.72
#